data_AF-A0A2M7C2C8-F1
#
_entry.id   AF-A0A2M7C2C8-F1
#
_cell.length_a   1.000
_cell.length_b   1.000
_cell.length_c   1.000
_cell.angle_alpha   90.00
_cell.angle_beta   90.00
_cell.angle_gamma   90.00
#
_symmetry.space_group_name_H-M   'P 1'
#
loop_
_entity.id
_entity.type
_entity.pdbx_description
1 polymer ?
#
loop_
_entity_poly.entity_id
_entity_poly.type
_entity_poly.pdbx_seq_one_letter_code
_entity_poly.pdbx_strand_id
1 'polypeptide(L)'
;MVNSYLPQQQGLYDPRQEHDACGVGFVAHIKGKKSHDMISQGLQILENLTHRGATGADPLAGDGAGILLQIPDAFMRAQCAAQGVVLPEVGRYGVGMMFLPRDAASRAVCEQIVADKVAAEGQQLLGWRDVPVNSTILGESVKLVEPTVRQVFIGCGANCADTEAFERKLFVIRKTAEHAINSLPDAQGKGFYVPSLSARTIVYKGMLLADQVGKYFPDLQDISVISALALVHQRFSTNTFPTWNLAHPFRMIAHNGEINTVRGNVNWMAARHAAMSSKLLGEDLEKLWPLIVDGQSDSACFDNALELLVAGGYSLPHAMMLLIPEAWSDNPLMDEDRRAFYEYHAALMEPWDGPAAVAFTDGRMIGATLDRNGLRPARYLITDDDMVLLASEMGVLDIPQHKVVKKWRLQPGKMFLIDMEAGRIIDDAELKAELAKAKPYRDWIEQSRFFLGDMPVAASENNLNASLLDTQQAFGYSQEDIKFILMPMVVTGGEGNGSMGTDAALAVLSNKNRVFYDYFQQLFAQVTNPPIDPIREEIVMSLTSFIGPKPNLLGIEETVPALRLEVHQPVLMNDDIAKLRNIDQLTQGRYRSLVLDMTYPVALGAAGCDAAVKALCAAADQSVADGYNVLILSDRALSAERVAIPALVACSKVHQHLVRAGLRTSTGLVVDTGSAREVHHFALLAGYGAEAVCPWLVYETIAAMNLPANVDVKEAKKRFVKAIDKGLMKVMSKMGISTYQSYCGAQIFEAIGLNSAFVAEYFTGTATQIEGIGLSEVAEEAVRTHHNAFGNDPVLATMLEAGGEYAYRVRGEEHMWTPDTIAKLQNATRTNNAATYKEYAKLVNEQATKLKTLRGLFELKSAGAAVPLDEVEPAKNIVKRFVTGAMSLGSISTEAHTTLAIAMNRIGGRSNTGEGGEDAARFKVLKGGEMLSDII
;
A
#
# COMPACT_ATOMS: atom_id res chain seq x y z
N MET A 1 3.17 -20.04 9.92
CA MET A 1 3.36 -19.27 11.16
C MET A 1 4.72 -18.61 11.08
N VAL A 2 4.75 -17.29 10.97
CA VAL A 2 5.96 -16.51 10.67
C VAL A 2 6.82 -16.37 11.93
N ASN A 3 8.13 -16.32 11.70
CA ASN A 3 9.27 -16.29 12.61
C ASN A 3 9.33 -15.07 13.56
N SER A 4 8.19 -14.53 13.99
CA SER A 4 8.10 -13.30 14.78
C SER A 4 7.82 -13.60 16.26
N TYR A 5 8.40 -12.78 17.14
CA TYR A 5 8.00 -12.70 18.55
C TYR A 5 6.76 -11.81 18.75
N LEU A 6 6.10 -11.39 17.67
CA LEU A 6 4.83 -10.70 17.77
C LEU A 6 3.79 -11.69 18.32
N PRO A 7 2.87 -11.22 19.18
CA PRO A 7 1.73 -12.02 19.59
C PRO A 7 0.96 -12.53 18.36
N GLN A 8 0.36 -13.71 18.46
CA GLN A 8 -0.67 -14.09 17.49
C GLN A 8 -1.82 -13.08 17.56
N GLN A 9 -2.57 -12.96 16.46
CA GLN A 9 -3.75 -12.12 16.41
C GLN A 9 -4.65 -12.41 17.61
N GLN A 10 -4.98 -11.38 18.39
CA GLN A 10 -5.79 -11.50 19.60
C GLN A 10 -6.59 -10.22 19.82
N GLY A 11 -7.91 -10.35 20.01
CA GLY A 11 -8.80 -9.19 20.03
C GLY A 11 -8.67 -8.36 18.75
N LEU A 12 -8.43 -7.04 18.90
CA LEU A 12 -8.22 -6.11 17.79
C LEU A 12 -6.76 -5.98 17.34
N TYR A 13 -5.82 -6.64 18.02
CA TYR A 13 -4.42 -6.60 17.62
C TYR A 13 -4.17 -7.55 16.45
N ASP A 14 -3.61 -7.01 15.35
CA ASP A 14 -3.16 -7.76 14.18
C ASP A 14 -1.70 -7.38 13.86
N PRO A 15 -0.74 -8.32 13.87
CA PRO A 15 0.67 -8.03 13.63
C PRO A 15 0.96 -7.44 12.23
N ARG A 16 0.02 -7.52 11.29
CA ARG A 16 0.14 -6.90 9.96
C ARG A 16 0.01 -5.38 9.98
N GLN A 17 -0.47 -4.79 11.06
CA GLN A 17 -0.64 -3.33 11.22
C GLN A 17 0.61 -2.63 11.79
N GLU A 18 1.73 -3.35 11.89
CA GLU A 18 2.98 -2.77 12.39
C GLU A 18 3.74 -2.04 11.27
N HIS A 19 4.13 -0.80 11.56
CA HIS A 19 4.83 0.08 10.61
C HIS A 19 6.15 0.58 11.20
N ASP A 20 7.13 0.81 10.33
CA ASP A 20 8.47 1.23 10.71
C ASP A 20 8.96 2.34 9.80
N ALA A 21 9.66 3.35 10.33
CA ALA A 21 10.33 4.37 9.51
C ALA A 21 11.43 5.05 10.30
N CYS A 22 12.66 5.21 9.77
CA CYS A 22 13.72 5.77 10.59
C CYS A 22 15.05 6.15 9.88
N GLY A 23 16.06 6.61 10.61
CA GLY A 23 17.26 7.31 10.10
C GLY A 23 18.24 6.42 9.31
N VAL A 24 18.68 6.93 8.15
CA VAL A 24 19.63 6.26 7.24
C VAL A 24 20.86 7.13 6.99
N GLY A 25 22.02 6.50 6.83
CA GLY A 25 23.21 7.17 6.34
C GLY A 25 24.31 6.21 5.91
N PHE A 26 25.25 6.68 5.11
CA PHE A 26 26.45 5.95 4.76
C PHE A 26 27.66 6.88 4.64
N VAL A 27 28.84 6.28 4.82
CA VAL A 27 30.11 6.82 4.33
C VAL A 27 30.69 5.88 3.29
N ALA A 28 31.35 6.44 2.29
CA ALA A 28 32.04 5.69 1.26
C ALA A 28 33.25 6.43 0.73
N HIS A 29 34.31 5.70 0.39
CA HIS A 29 35.47 6.24 -0.30
C HIS A 29 35.30 6.05 -1.81
N ILE A 30 35.31 7.14 -2.60
CA ILE A 30 34.98 7.13 -4.04
C ILE A 30 35.86 6.15 -4.82
N LYS A 31 37.16 6.07 -4.51
CA LYS A 31 38.12 5.16 -5.17
C LYS A 31 38.23 3.76 -4.54
N GLY A 32 37.28 3.36 -3.70
CA GLY A 32 37.26 2.03 -3.10
C GLY A 32 38.37 1.73 -2.09
N LYS A 33 39.04 2.75 -1.53
CA LYS A 33 40.07 2.54 -0.51
C LYS A 33 39.43 2.09 0.80
N LYS A 34 39.82 0.91 1.27
CA LYS A 34 39.31 0.32 2.51
C LYS A 34 40.05 0.86 3.73
N SER A 35 39.33 1.25 4.76
CA SER A 35 39.90 1.63 6.06
C SER A 35 38.96 1.27 7.21
N HIS A 36 39.50 1.24 8.43
CA HIS A 36 38.69 1.10 9.64
C HIS A 36 37.93 2.39 9.96
N ASP A 37 38.46 3.54 9.52
CA ASP A 37 37.82 4.85 9.71
C ASP A 37 36.41 4.90 9.13
N MET A 38 36.15 4.23 7.99
CA MET A 38 34.80 4.15 7.41
C MET A 38 33.81 3.49 8.38
N ILE A 39 34.25 2.46 9.11
CA ILE A 39 33.41 1.74 10.07
C ILE A 39 33.19 2.61 11.31
N SER A 40 34.26 3.20 11.83
CA SER A 40 34.19 4.11 12.99
C SER A 40 33.27 5.30 12.70
N GLN A 41 33.34 5.89 11.50
CA GLN A 41 32.46 6.96 11.06
C GLN A 41 31.01 6.49 10.87
N GLY A 42 30.79 5.29 10.32
CA GLY A 42 29.46 4.69 10.24
C GLY A 42 28.81 4.53 11.61
N LEU A 43 29.54 4.00 12.59
CA LEU A 43 29.06 3.89 13.98
C LEU A 43 28.79 5.27 14.60
N GLN A 44 29.64 6.27 14.35
CA GLN A 44 29.42 7.62 14.84
C GLN A 44 28.15 8.26 14.25
N ILE A 45 27.81 7.96 12.99
CA ILE A 45 26.55 8.41 12.37
C ILE A 45 25.35 7.84 13.15
N LEU A 46 25.38 6.55 13.52
CA LEU A 46 24.32 5.94 14.32
C LEU A 46 24.14 6.66 15.65
N GLU A 47 25.22 6.91 16.39
CA GLU A 47 25.18 7.62 17.66
C GLU A 47 24.55 9.02 17.54
N ASN A 48 24.85 9.73 16.46
CA ASN A 48 24.33 11.07 16.18
C ASN A 48 22.91 11.10 15.60
N LEU A 49 22.30 9.94 15.33
CA LEU A 49 20.91 9.81 14.88
C LEU A 49 19.96 9.33 15.99
N THR A 50 20.46 9.15 17.22
CA THR A 50 19.68 8.65 18.36
C THR A 50 18.40 9.43 18.64
N HIS A 51 18.35 10.75 18.38
CA HIS A 51 17.16 11.59 18.53
C HIS A 51 16.02 11.26 17.55
N ARG A 52 16.28 10.44 16.53
CA ARG A 52 15.29 9.93 15.57
C ARG A 52 14.74 8.56 15.95
N GLY A 53 15.25 7.93 17.01
CA GLY A 53 14.75 6.67 17.55
C GLY A 53 13.82 6.88 18.75
N ALA A 54 12.96 5.90 19.01
CA ALA A 54 12.27 5.76 20.28
C ALA A 54 13.05 4.86 21.23
N THR A 55 12.80 5.03 22.52
CA THR A 55 13.14 4.04 23.55
C THR A 55 11.85 3.57 24.19
N GLY A 56 11.75 2.27 24.45
CA GLY A 56 10.58 1.68 25.10
C GLY A 56 10.51 1.98 26.59
N ALA A 57 9.61 1.28 27.30
CA ALA A 57 9.56 1.32 28.76
C ALA A 57 10.87 0.80 29.42
N ASP A 58 11.58 -0.10 28.74
CA ASP A 58 12.97 -0.45 29.04
C ASP A 58 13.89 0.50 28.26
N PRO A 59 14.68 1.36 28.93
CA PRO A 59 15.55 2.34 28.26
C PRO A 59 16.68 1.69 27.46
N LEU A 60 16.96 0.40 27.65
CA LEU A 60 17.96 -0.37 26.89
C LEU A 60 17.32 -1.19 25.74
N ALA A 61 16.01 -1.09 25.54
CA ALA A 61 15.32 -1.67 24.41
C ALA A 61 15.17 -0.63 23.28
N GLY A 62 15.98 -0.80 22.24
CA GLY A 62 15.88 -0.02 20.99
C GLY A 62 15.18 -0.81 19.89
N ASP A 63 14.51 -0.12 18.97
CA ASP A 63 13.72 -0.76 17.90
C ASP A 63 14.57 -1.47 16.83
N GLY A 64 15.89 -1.23 16.83
CA GLY A 64 16.85 -1.94 16.00
C GLY A 64 17.87 -1.01 15.33
N ALA A 65 19.10 -1.48 15.19
CA ALA A 65 20.15 -0.75 14.51
C ALA A 65 21.16 -1.72 13.88
N GLY A 66 21.88 -1.24 12.88
CA GLY A 66 22.89 -2.06 12.21
C GLY A 66 23.75 -1.30 11.21
N ILE A 67 24.73 -2.04 10.69
CA ILE A 67 25.74 -1.59 9.75
C ILE A 67 25.99 -2.69 8.69
N LEU A 68 26.03 -2.29 7.42
CA LEU A 68 26.42 -3.10 6.29
C LEU A 68 27.80 -2.65 5.81
N LEU A 69 28.70 -3.61 5.62
CA LEU A 69 30.08 -3.43 5.19
C LEU A 69 30.38 -4.33 3.99
N GLN A 70 31.45 -4.02 3.25
CA GLN A 70 32.14 -5.04 2.46
C GLN A 70 32.79 -6.07 3.39
N ILE A 71 32.92 -7.32 2.93
CA ILE A 71 33.56 -8.40 3.68
C ILE A 71 35.04 -8.03 3.97
N PRO A 72 35.45 -8.03 5.26
CA PRO A 72 36.82 -7.71 5.67
C PRO A 72 37.71 -8.96 5.54
N ASP A 73 38.17 -9.28 4.32
CA ASP A 73 38.88 -10.54 4.01
C ASP A 73 40.03 -10.87 4.96
N ALA A 74 40.92 -9.89 5.23
CA ALA A 74 42.09 -10.11 6.07
C ALA A 74 41.71 -10.57 7.50
N PHE A 75 40.69 -9.93 8.08
CA PHE A 75 40.15 -10.32 9.38
C PHE A 75 39.50 -11.70 9.32
N MET A 76 38.61 -11.96 8.34
CA MET A 76 37.92 -13.24 8.20
C MET A 76 38.90 -14.40 8.02
N ARG A 77 39.93 -14.21 7.21
CA ARG A 77 40.99 -15.19 6.96
C ARG A 77 41.77 -15.51 8.23
N ALA A 78 42.12 -14.50 9.03
CA ALA A 78 42.80 -14.70 10.30
C ALA A 78 41.92 -15.48 11.30
N GLN A 79 40.64 -15.12 11.41
CA GLN A 79 39.68 -15.79 12.29
C GLN A 79 39.43 -17.25 11.89
N CYS A 80 39.27 -17.53 10.59
CA CYS A 80 39.09 -18.88 10.06
C CYS A 80 40.35 -19.74 10.21
N ALA A 81 41.53 -19.17 9.95
CA ALA A 81 42.79 -19.89 10.09
C ALA A 81 43.04 -20.34 11.54
N ALA A 82 42.65 -19.54 12.53
CA ALA A 82 42.70 -19.91 13.95
C ALA A 82 41.82 -21.13 14.29
N GLN A 83 40.82 -21.44 13.46
CA GLN A 83 39.92 -22.58 13.58
C GLN A 83 40.25 -23.72 12.58
N GLY A 84 41.40 -23.64 11.89
CA GLY A 84 41.83 -24.65 10.92
C GLY A 84 41.10 -24.60 9.57
N VAL A 85 40.35 -23.52 9.28
CA VAL A 85 39.62 -23.34 8.02
C VAL A 85 40.43 -22.43 7.08
N VAL A 86 40.73 -22.94 5.88
CA VAL A 86 41.42 -22.16 4.83
C VAL A 86 40.39 -21.56 3.88
N LEU A 87 40.35 -20.24 3.80
CA LEU A 87 39.45 -19.53 2.89
C LEU A 87 40.04 -19.45 1.47
N PRO A 88 39.22 -19.69 0.43
CA PRO A 88 39.56 -19.34 -0.96
C PRO A 88 39.91 -17.86 -1.17
N GLU A 89 40.25 -17.51 -2.40
CA GLU A 89 40.43 -16.11 -2.82
C GLU A 89 39.13 -15.31 -2.69
N VAL A 90 39.26 -13.98 -2.52
CA VAL A 90 38.11 -13.06 -2.46
C VAL A 90 37.23 -13.25 -3.70
N GLY A 91 35.90 -13.33 -3.51
CA GLY A 91 34.95 -13.61 -4.59
C GLY A 91 34.81 -15.09 -4.95
N ARG A 92 35.62 -15.99 -4.37
CA ARG A 92 35.49 -17.45 -4.44
C ARG A 92 35.06 -18.07 -3.09
N TYR A 93 34.74 -17.24 -2.11
CA TYR A 93 34.04 -17.66 -0.89
C TYR A 93 33.01 -16.60 -0.47
N GLY A 94 31.96 -17.05 0.19
CA GLY A 94 30.87 -16.24 0.73
C GLY A 94 30.77 -16.39 2.24
N VAL A 95 30.27 -15.35 2.89
CA VAL A 95 30.03 -15.30 4.33
C VAL A 95 28.54 -15.07 4.58
N GLY A 96 27.94 -15.98 5.34
CA GLY A 96 26.58 -15.83 5.83
C GLY A 96 26.57 -15.38 7.27
N MET A 97 26.03 -14.19 7.55
CA MET A 97 25.65 -13.85 8.92
C MET A 97 24.33 -14.56 9.21
N MET A 98 24.28 -15.34 10.29
CA MET A 98 23.15 -16.19 10.66
C MET A 98 22.66 -15.87 12.06
N PHE A 99 21.37 -15.62 12.19
CA PHE A 99 20.64 -15.71 13.45
C PHE A 99 20.07 -17.11 13.55
N LEU A 100 20.41 -17.81 14.63
CA LEU A 100 20.02 -19.19 14.86
C LEU A 100 19.25 -19.31 16.18
N PRO A 101 18.38 -20.33 16.33
CA PRO A 101 17.73 -20.63 17.59
C PRO A 101 18.73 -20.73 18.77
N ARG A 102 18.29 -20.35 19.97
CA ARG A 102 19.11 -20.50 21.20
C ARG A 102 19.19 -21.96 21.65
N ASP A 103 18.10 -22.69 21.47
CA ASP A 103 18.05 -24.13 21.75
C ASP A 103 19.03 -24.88 20.85
N ALA A 104 19.91 -25.67 21.47
CA ALA A 104 21.03 -26.30 20.77
C ALA A 104 20.57 -27.37 19.77
N ALA A 105 19.49 -28.10 20.06
CA ALA A 105 18.94 -29.11 19.17
C ALA A 105 18.32 -28.46 17.92
N SER A 106 17.47 -27.45 18.13
CA SER A 106 16.88 -26.65 17.05
C SER A 106 17.95 -25.98 16.18
N ARG A 107 19.00 -25.43 16.82
CA ARG A 107 20.14 -24.84 16.12
C ARG A 107 20.87 -25.85 15.24
N ALA A 108 21.17 -27.04 15.75
CA ALA A 108 21.84 -28.08 14.98
C ALA A 108 21.02 -28.51 13.76
N VAL A 109 19.69 -28.58 13.88
CA VAL A 109 18.79 -28.85 12.75
C VAL A 109 18.88 -27.74 11.69
N CYS A 110 18.84 -26.47 12.09
CA CYS A 110 19.00 -25.34 11.15
C CYS A 110 20.36 -25.37 10.45
N GLU A 111 21.44 -25.61 11.19
CA GLU A 111 22.80 -25.70 10.63
C GLU A 111 22.93 -26.86 9.63
N GLN A 112 22.32 -28.01 9.93
CA GLN A 112 22.30 -29.15 9.01
C GLN A 112 21.53 -28.82 7.73
N ILE A 113 20.36 -28.17 7.83
CA ILE A 113 19.60 -27.75 6.64
C ILE A 113 20.42 -26.80 5.78
N VAL A 114 21.11 -25.83 6.39
CA VAL A 114 22.01 -24.92 5.64
C VAL A 114 23.10 -25.73 4.94
N ALA A 115 23.76 -26.67 5.63
CA ALA A 115 24.78 -27.54 5.04
C ALA A 115 24.24 -28.36 3.86
N ASP A 116 23.04 -28.92 4.00
CA ASP A 116 22.38 -29.71 2.96
C ASP A 116 22.05 -28.86 1.73
N LYS A 117 21.57 -27.62 1.92
CA LYS A 117 21.29 -26.69 0.80
C LYS A 117 22.56 -26.22 0.10
N VAL A 118 23.63 -25.97 0.85
CA VAL A 118 24.95 -25.64 0.30
C VAL A 118 25.44 -26.77 -0.62
N ALA A 119 25.37 -28.02 -0.14
CA ALA A 119 25.78 -29.19 -0.91
C ALA A 119 24.86 -29.43 -2.13
N ALA A 120 23.54 -29.28 -1.96
CA ALA A 120 22.56 -29.46 -3.04
C ALA A 120 22.77 -28.49 -4.21
N GLU A 121 23.23 -27.26 -3.93
CA GLU A 121 23.55 -26.27 -4.95
C GLU A 121 25.00 -26.38 -5.48
N GLY A 122 25.71 -27.45 -5.13
CA GLY A 122 27.06 -27.76 -5.61
C GLY A 122 28.15 -26.85 -5.03
N GLN A 123 27.88 -26.17 -3.91
CA GLN A 123 28.83 -25.31 -3.21
C GLN A 123 29.49 -26.07 -2.06
N GLN A 124 30.58 -25.54 -1.51
CA GLN A 124 31.34 -26.20 -0.45
C GLN A 124 31.12 -25.52 0.90
N LEU A 125 30.64 -26.25 1.91
CA LEU A 125 30.65 -25.73 3.28
C LEU A 125 32.10 -25.78 3.81
N LEU A 126 32.66 -24.61 4.14
CA LEU A 126 34.04 -24.49 4.63
C LEU A 126 34.11 -24.56 6.16
N GLY A 127 33.11 -23.99 6.84
CA GLY A 127 33.05 -24.00 8.30
C GLY A 127 32.10 -22.97 8.88
N TRP A 128 32.03 -22.97 10.21
CA TRP A 128 31.23 -22.04 11.01
C TRP A 128 32.12 -21.31 12.00
N ARG A 129 31.82 -20.03 12.26
CA ARG A 129 32.44 -19.21 13.30
C ARG A 129 31.37 -18.69 14.23
N ASP A 130 31.56 -18.88 15.53
CA ASP A 130 30.78 -18.16 16.53
C ASP A 130 31.19 -16.68 16.55
N VAL A 131 30.21 -15.79 16.37
CA VAL A 131 30.47 -14.34 16.37
C VAL A 131 30.54 -13.89 17.83
N PRO A 132 31.62 -13.22 18.25
CA PRO A 132 31.69 -12.69 19.60
C PRO A 132 30.61 -11.61 19.77
N VAL A 133 29.84 -11.71 20.85
CA VAL A 133 28.80 -10.74 21.20
C VAL A 133 28.88 -10.34 22.67
N ASN A 134 28.46 -9.12 23.00
CA ASN A 134 28.37 -8.62 24.37
C ASN A 134 26.91 -8.45 24.82
N SER A 135 26.28 -9.54 25.25
CA SER A 135 24.87 -9.55 25.69
C SER A 135 24.61 -8.78 26.99
N THR A 136 25.65 -8.33 27.70
CA THR A 136 25.49 -7.66 29.01
C THR A 136 24.85 -6.28 28.91
N ILE A 137 24.90 -5.66 27.73
CA ILE A 137 24.38 -4.30 27.47
C ILE A 137 22.91 -4.29 27.03
N LEU A 138 22.33 -5.45 26.76
CA LEU A 138 20.96 -5.58 26.27
C LEU A 138 19.95 -5.35 27.41
N GLY A 139 18.80 -4.76 27.08
CA GLY A 139 17.62 -4.72 27.95
C GLY A 139 17.06 -6.12 28.23
N GLU A 140 16.32 -6.27 29.33
CA GLU A 140 15.79 -7.58 29.75
C GLU A 140 14.76 -8.12 28.74
N SER A 141 13.96 -7.24 28.14
CA SER A 141 13.01 -7.62 27.09
C SER A 141 13.72 -8.12 25.82
N VAL A 142 14.87 -7.56 25.49
CA VAL A 142 15.67 -7.89 24.29
C VAL A 142 16.45 -9.20 24.50
N LYS A 143 16.99 -9.42 25.70
CA LYS A 143 17.73 -10.65 26.04
C LYS A 143 16.90 -11.92 25.85
N LEU A 144 15.58 -11.84 26.02
CA LEU A 144 14.68 -12.99 25.83
C LEU A 144 14.61 -13.44 24.38
N VAL A 145 14.79 -12.51 23.43
CA VAL A 145 14.64 -12.77 22.00
C VAL A 145 15.97 -12.74 21.23
N GLU A 146 17.08 -12.54 21.94
CA GLU A 146 18.45 -12.57 21.40
C GLU A 146 18.76 -13.92 20.71
N PRO A 147 19.11 -13.93 19.41
CA PRO A 147 19.47 -15.16 18.71
C PRO A 147 20.91 -15.59 19.01
N THR A 148 21.24 -16.85 18.71
CA THR A 148 22.65 -17.25 18.58
C THR A 148 23.18 -16.69 17.27
N VAL A 149 24.21 -15.84 17.31
CA VAL A 149 24.79 -15.25 16.09
C VAL A 149 26.02 -16.05 15.66
N ARG A 150 25.98 -16.60 14.45
CA ARG A 150 27.11 -17.34 13.85
C ARG A 150 27.36 -16.87 12.41
N GLN A 151 28.58 -17.07 11.95
CA GLN A 151 28.95 -16.90 10.54
C GLN A 151 29.17 -18.27 9.89
N VAL A 152 28.58 -18.48 8.72
CA VAL A 152 28.89 -19.64 7.87
C VAL A 152 29.77 -19.22 6.70
N PHE A 153 30.78 -20.04 6.38
CA PHE A 153 31.68 -19.82 5.25
C PHE A 153 31.42 -20.85 4.17
N ILE A 154 31.17 -20.38 2.95
CA ILE A 154 30.84 -21.22 1.79
C ILE A 154 31.87 -20.95 0.69
N GLY A 155 32.51 -22.00 0.18
CA GLY A 155 33.40 -21.96 -0.96
C GLY A 155 32.64 -22.12 -2.27
N CYS A 156 33.09 -21.38 -3.28
CA CYS A 156 32.53 -21.40 -4.62
C CYS A 156 32.84 -22.73 -5.33
N GLY A 157 31.78 -23.45 -5.67
CA GLY A 157 31.83 -24.71 -6.41
C GLY A 157 32.29 -24.54 -7.86
N ALA A 158 32.55 -25.67 -8.52
CA ALA A 158 33.00 -25.71 -9.91
C ALA A 158 31.89 -25.34 -10.92
N ASN A 159 30.62 -25.35 -10.49
CA ASN A 159 29.46 -24.96 -11.31
C ASN A 159 29.26 -23.44 -11.42
N CYS A 160 30.08 -22.63 -10.72
CA CYS A 160 30.05 -21.17 -10.77
C CYS A 160 31.28 -20.63 -11.51
N ALA A 161 31.04 -20.04 -12.68
CA ALA A 161 32.09 -19.51 -13.54
C ALA A 161 32.77 -18.27 -12.94
N ASP A 162 32.01 -17.41 -12.27
CA ASP A 162 32.46 -16.14 -11.72
C ASP A 162 31.76 -15.83 -10.38
N THR A 163 32.12 -14.70 -9.78
CA THR A 163 31.52 -14.24 -8.52
C THR A 163 30.05 -13.90 -8.67
N GLU A 164 29.58 -13.42 -9.82
CA GLU A 164 28.14 -13.11 -10.03
C GLU A 164 27.29 -14.39 -10.03
N ALA A 165 27.76 -15.45 -10.68
CA ALA A 165 27.13 -16.77 -10.63
C ALA A 165 27.13 -17.32 -9.21
N PHE A 166 28.19 -17.06 -8.45
CA PHE A 166 28.28 -17.47 -7.06
C PHE A 166 27.33 -16.69 -6.14
N GLU A 167 27.21 -15.36 -6.27
CA GLU A 167 26.20 -14.54 -5.55
C GLU A 167 24.78 -15.06 -5.83
N ARG A 168 24.45 -15.39 -7.09
CA ARG A 168 23.15 -16.02 -7.44
C ARG A 168 22.94 -17.33 -6.70
N LYS A 169 23.96 -18.20 -6.62
CA LYS A 169 23.85 -19.46 -5.86
C LYS A 169 23.71 -19.22 -4.36
N LEU A 170 24.40 -18.23 -3.79
CA LEU A 170 24.23 -17.84 -2.40
C LEU A 170 22.79 -17.35 -2.11
N PHE A 171 22.22 -16.56 -3.01
CA PHE A 171 20.80 -16.15 -2.94
C PHE A 171 19.86 -17.37 -2.93
N VAL A 172 20.05 -18.33 -3.85
CA VAL A 172 19.25 -19.56 -3.92
C VAL A 172 19.40 -20.42 -2.66
N ILE A 173 20.63 -20.60 -2.17
CA ILE A 173 20.92 -21.33 -0.92
C ILE A 173 20.17 -20.69 0.25
N ARG A 174 20.23 -19.35 0.37
CA ARG A 174 19.53 -18.63 1.43
C ARG A 174 18.02 -18.87 1.36
N LYS A 175 17.40 -18.64 0.20
CA LYS A 175 15.95 -18.76 0.03
C LYS A 175 15.47 -20.18 0.32
N THR A 176 16.14 -21.18 -0.26
CA THR A 176 15.77 -22.59 -0.05
C THR A 176 16.00 -23.07 1.38
N ALA A 177 17.01 -22.53 2.09
CA ALA A 177 17.21 -22.79 3.51
C ALA A 177 16.11 -22.13 4.36
N GLU A 178 15.77 -20.86 4.09
CA GLU A 178 14.67 -20.14 4.75
C GLU A 178 13.34 -20.91 4.59
N HIS A 179 13.00 -21.35 3.38
CA HIS A 179 11.76 -22.11 3.13
C HIS A 179 11.74 -23.45 3.89
N ALA A 180 12.85 -24.20 3.84
CA ALA A 180 12.95 -25.48 4.51
C ALA A 180 12.83 -25.33 6.03
N ILE A 181 13.47 -24.32 6.62
CA ILE A 181 13.46 -24.07 8.06
C ILE A 181 12.10 -23.53 8.53
N ASN A 182 11.47 -22.64 7.76
CA ASN A 182 10.13 -22.14 8.07
C ASN A 182 9.05 -23.23 7.98
N SER A 183 9.33 -24.32 7.26
CA SER A 183 8.42 -25.48 7.12
C SER A 183 8.60 -26.51 8.25
N LEU A 184 9.55 -26.32 9.16
CA LEU A 184 9.77 -27.24 10.28
C LEU A 184 8.59 -27.20 11.27
N PRO A 185 8.20 -28.35 11.84
CA PRO A 185 7.16 -28.42 12.86
C PRO A 185 7.64 -27.84 14.21
N ASP A 186 6.69 -27.68 15.14
CA ASP A 186 6.94 -27.36 16.55
C ASP A 186 7.81 -26.12 16.82
N ALA A 187 7.81 -25.17 15.88
CA ALA A 187 8.59 -23.95 15.96
C ALA A 187 10.12 -24.18 16.09
N GLN A 188 10.64 -25.31 15.61
CA GLN A 188 12.09 -25.60 15.62
C GLN A 188 12.90 -24.58 14.81
N GLY A 189 12.29 -23.97 13.78
CA GLY A 189 12.90 -22.88 13.02
C GLY A 189 12.80 -21.49 13.66
N LYS A 190 12.21 -21.37 14.86
CA LYS A 190 11.94 -20.07 15.49
C LYS A 190 13.24 -19.37 15.89
N GLY A 191 13.41 -18.13 15.41
CA GLY A 191 14.62 -17.34 15.60
C GLY A 191 15.67 -17.53 14.51
N PHE A 192 15.40 -18.35 13.49
CA PHE A 192 16.24 -18.44 12.30
C PHE A 192 16.02 -17.25 11.37
N TYR A 193 17.10 -16.55 11.00
CA TYR A 193 17.07 -15.50 9.98
C TYR A 193 18.47 -15.29 9.40
N VAL A 194 18.57 -14.90 8.14
CA VAL A 194 19.85 -14.66 7.46
C VAL A 194 19.98 -13.16 7.13
N PRO A 195 20.61 -12.34 8.00
CA PRO A 195 20.88 -10.93 7.73
C PRO A 195 21.58 -10.68 6.40
N SER A 196 22.57 -11.49 6.04
CA SER A 196 23.28 -11.42 4.77
C SER A 196 23.89 -12.77 4.44
N LEU A 197 23.94 -13.13 3.15
CA LEU A 197 24.71 -14.25 2.64
C LEU A 197 25.27 -13.87 1.28
N SER A 198 26.53 -13.45 1.25
CA SER A 198 27.17 -12.85 0.07
C SER A 198 28.68 -13.12 0.07
N ALA A 199 29.31 -13.01 -1.10
CA ALA A 199 30.76 -12.96 -1.28
C ALA A 199 31.32 -11.52 -1.30
N ARG A 200 30.45 -10.52 -1.14
CA ARG A 200 30.80 -9.08 -1.18
C ARG A 200 30.48 -8.35 0.10
N THR A 201 29.29 -8.56 0.65
CA THR A 201 28.77 -7.75 1.77
C THR A 201 28.50 -8.60 3.01
N ILE A 202 28.52 -7.94 4.16
CA ILE A 202 28.14 -8.53 5.45
C ILE A 202 27.38 -7.52 6.29
N VAL A 203 26.33 -7.97 6.96
CA VAL A 203 25.45 -7.12 7.79
C VAL A 203 25.59 -7.49 9.26
N TYR A 204 25.97 -6.51 10.08
CA TYR A 204 25.92 -6.58 11.55
C TYR A 204 24.73 -5.77 12.04
N LYS A 205 23.68 -6.44 12.50
CA LYS A 205 22.47 -5.78 12.97
C LYS A 205 21.88 -6.52 14.15
N GLY A 206 20.96 -5.86 14.84
CA GLY A 206 20.19 -6.48 15.89
C GLY A 206 19.21 -5.51 16.51
N MET A 207 18.52 -5.98 17.53
CA MET A 207 17.66 -5.12 18.33
C MET A 207 18.49 -4.34 19.35
N LEU A 208 19.18 -3.34 18.84
CA LEU A 208 20.19 -2.57 19.56
C LEU A 208 19.83 -1.09 19.49
N LEU A 209 20.18 -0.34 20.54
CA LEU A 209 20.28 1.11 20.43
C LEU A 209 21.40 1.47 19.44
N ALA A 210 21.31 2.67 18.87
CA ALA A 210 22.24 3.11 17.83
C ALA A 210 23.71 3.09 18.31
N ASP A 211 23.95 3.48 19.57
CA ASP A 211 25.28 3.50 20.20
C ASP A 211 25.76 2.11 20.69
N GLN A 212 24.90 1.09 20.61
CA GLN A 212 25.21 -0.26 21.08
C GLN A 212 25.78 -1.15 19.99
N VAL A 213 25.62 -0.83 18.69
CA VAL A 213 26.03 -1.72 17.58
C VAL A 213 27.50 -2.14 17.69
N GLY A 214 28.41 -1.16 17.80
CA GLY A 214 29.84 -1.42 17.95
C GLY A 214 30.23 -1.99 19.32
N LYS A 215 29.38 -1.84 20.35
CA LYS A 215 29.62 -2.39 21.70
C LYS A 215 29.15 -3.84 21.81
N TYR A 216 28.09 -4.19 21.09
CA TYR A 216 27.50 -5.52 21.04
C TYR A 216 28.31 -6.46 20.15
N PHE A 217 28.84 -5.98 19.01
CA PHE A 217 29.70 -6.74 18.11
C PHE A 217 31.16 -6.26 18.21
N PRO A 218 32.02 -6.87 19.06
CA PRO A 218 33.41 -6.46 19.23
C PRO A 218 34.24 -6.53 17.94
N ASP A 219 33.85 -7.36 16.97
CA ASP A 219 34.47 -7.40 15.64
C ASP A 219 34.55 -5.99 15.02
N LEU A 220 33.53 -5.15 15.21
CA LEU A 220 33.47 -3.80 14.65
C LEU A 220 34.46 -2.82 15.30
N GLN A 221 35.09 -3.19 16.43
CA GLN A 221 36.12 -2.41 17.10
C GLN A 221 37.55 -2.87 16.73
N ASP A 222 37.69 -3.98 16.00
CA ASP A 222 38.99 -4.48 15.57
C ASP A 222 39.49 -3.69 14.35
N ILE A 223 40.67 -3.07 14.48
CA ILE A 223 41.28 -2.23 13.44
C ILE A 223 41.59 -2.96 12.13
N SER A 224 41.66 -4.29 12.15
CA SER A 224 41.88 -5.11 10.96
C SER A 224 40.60 -5.35 10.15
N VAL A 225 39.43 -5.06 10.73
CA VAL A 225 38.18 -4.95 10.00
C VAL A 225 38.22 -3.63 9.23
N ILE A 226 38.29 -3.73 7.90
CA ILE A 226 38.38 -2.59 6.99
C ILE A 226 37.31 -2.68 5.91
N SER A 227 36.76 -1.53 5.51
CA SER A 227 35.77 -1.45 4.44
C SER A 227 35.91 -0.14 3.66
N ALA A 228 35.52 -0.13 2.39
CA ALA A 228 35.46 1.12 1.61
C ALA A 228 34.13 1.85 1.78
N LEU A 229 33.11 1.18 2.34
CA LEU A 229 31.80 1.72 2.62
C LEU A 229 31.31 1.26 4.00
N ALA A 230 30.48 2.08 4.63
CA ALA A 230 29.68 1.70 5.78
C ALA A 230 28.28 2.28 5.63
N LEU A 231 27.28 1.43 5.41
CA LEU A 231 25.87 1.80 5.33
C LEU A 231 25.22 1.48 6.67
N VAL A 232 24.63 2.48 7.32
CA VAL A 232 24.03 2.35 8.65
C VAL A 232 22.57 2.74 8.65
N HIS A 233 21.84 2.14 9.58
CA HIS A 233 20.45 2.48 9.82
C HIS A 233 20.08 2.26 11.29
N GLN A 234 19.27 3.17 11.82
CA GLN A 234 18.58 3.02 13.09
C GLN A 234 17.09 2.98 12.78
N ARG A 235 16.34 2.02 13.36
CA ARG A 235 14.89 1.78 13.21
C ARG A 235 14.10 2.50 14.30
N PHE A 236 12.84 2.83 13.98
CA PHE A 236 11.79 3.33 14.87
C PHE A 236 10.51 2.60 14.45
N SER A 237 9.83 1.98 15.41
CA SER A 237 8.67 1.14 15.17
C SER A 237 7.44 1.65 15.91
N THR A 238 6.25 1.31 15.42
CA THR A 238 4.98 1.56 16.12
C THR A 238 4.71 0.59 17.27
N ASN A 239 5.47 -0.51 17.40
CA ASN A 239 5.34 -1.47 18.50
C ASN A 239 6.47 -1.39 19.51
N THR A 240 6.20 -1.99 20.67
CA THR A 240 7.18 -2.26 21.73
C THR A 240 7.65 -3.72 21.71
N PHE A 241 7.40 -4.48 20.63
CA PHE A 241 7.65 -5.92 20.59
C PHE A 241 9.00 -6.22 19.94
N PRO A 242 9.88 -6.99 20.61
CA PRO A 242 11.24 -7.09 20.16
C PRO A 242 11.47 -8.07 18.99
N THR A 243 11.88 -7.54 17.83
CA THR A 243 12.08 -8.30 16.58
C THR A 243 13.43 -8.04 15.91
N TRP A 244 14.41 -8.92 16.15
CA TRP A 244 15.79 -8.79 15.65
C TRP A 244 15.91 -8.79 14.12
N ASN A 245 15.08 -9.57 13.43
CA ASN A 245 15.12 -9.73 11.97
C ASN A 245 14.67 -8.48 11.21
N LEU A 246 13.83 -7.63 11.82
CA LEU A 246 13.32 -6.40 11.21
C LEU A 246 14.29 -5.21 11.34
N ALA A 247 15.37 -5.35 12.12
CA ALA A 247 16.43 -4.35 12.11
C ALA A 247 17.02 -4.20 10.71
N HIS A 248 17.46 -2.99 10.38
CA HIS A 248 18.17 -2.67 9.13
C HIS A 248 19.69 -2.56 9.39
N PRO A 249 20.52 -2.50 8.34
CA PRO A 249 20.20 -2.67 6.92
C PRO A 249 19.63 -4.05 6.56
N PHE A 250 18.94 -4.12 5.43
CA PHE A 250 18.67 -5.38 4.74
C PHE A 250 19.86 -5.75 3.84
N ARG A 251 19.68 -6.67 2.90
CA ARG A 251 20.81 -7.28 2.18
C ARG A 251 21.42 -6.32 1.18
N MET A 252 20.58 -5.49 0.56
CA MET A 252 20.98 -4.51 -0.43
C MET A 252 20.59 -3.09 -0.06
N ILE A 253 19.62 -2.90 0.86
CA ILE A 253 19.08 -1.57 1.16
C ILE A 253 19.06 -1.18 2.64
N ALA A 254 19.05 0.13 2.88
CA ALA A 254 18.51 0.76 4.07
C ALA A 254 17.48 1.81 3.65
N HIS A 255 16.29 1.76 4.23
CA HIS A 255 15.14 2.54 3.79
C HIS A 255 14.60 3.38 4.96
N ASN A 256 14.63 4.70 4.77
CA ASN A 256 13.93 5.66 5.62
C ASN A 256 12.62 6.04 4.94
N GLY A 257 11.49 5.56 5.46
CA GLY A 257 10.22 5.79 4.78
C GLY A 257 9.20 4.70 5.04
N GLU A 258 8.17 4.66 4.20
CA GLU A 258 7.13 3.66 4.19
C GLU A 258 6.66 3.44 2.74
N ILE A 259 6.57 2.18 2.31
CA ILE A 259 6.00 1.83 1.00
C ILE A 259 4.48 1.63 1.13
N ASN A 260 3.71 2.66 0.78
CA ASN A 260 2.24 2.66 0.95
C ASN A 260 1.50 1.80 -0.09
N THR A 261 2.19 1.33 -1.14
CA THR A 261 1.63 0.40 -2.14
C THR A 261 2.05 -1.06 -1.92
N VAL A 262 2.74 -1.39 -0.80
CA VAL A 262 3.39 -2.69 -0.58
C VAL A 262 2.48 -3.90 -0.85
N ARG A 263 1.22 -3.87 -0.39
CA ARG A 263 0.29 -5.00 -0.60
C ARG A 263 0.01 -5.25 -2.08
N GLY A 264 -0.22 -4.19 -2.85
CA GLY A 264 -0.39 -4.28 -4.30
C GLY A 264 0.87 -4.85 -4.97
N ASN A 265 2.04 -4.34 -4.61
CA ASN A 265 3.31 -4.77 -5.20
C ASN A 265 3.63 -6.24 -4.90
N VAL A 266 3.38 -6.69 -3.66
CA VAL A 266 3.58 -8.10 -3.27
C VAL A 266 2.63 -9.01 -4.03
N ASN A 267 1.36 -8.63 -4.16
CA ASN A 267 0.36 -9.38 -4.93
C ASN A 267 0.76 -9.48 -6.41
N TRP A 268 1.23 -8.39 -7.01
CA TRP A 268 1.67 -8.36 -8.39
C TRP A 268 2.97 -9.13 -8.64
N MET A 269 3.89 -9.13 -7.69
CA MET A 269 5.09 -9.97 -7.74
C MET A 269 4.73 -11.46 -7.68
N ALA A 270 3.83 -11.85 -6.75
CA ALA A 270 3.33 -13.21 -6.65
C ALA A 270 2.59 -13.64 -7.93
N ALA A 271 1.76 -12.76 -8.50
CA ALA A 271 1.04 -13.04 -9.75
C ALA A 271 1.96 -13.28 -10.95
N ARG A 272 3.20 -12.75 -10.93
CA ARG A 272 4.19 -12.95 -12.00
C ARG A 272 4.89 -14.30 -11.94
N HIS A 273 4.80 -15.03 -10.83
CA HIS A 273 5.53 -16.29 -10.61
C HIS A 273 5.45 -17.23 -11.82
N ALA A 274 4.24 -17.57 -12.27
CA ALA A 274 4.05 -18.53 -13.35
C ALA A 274 4.51 -18.03 -14.74
N ALA A 275 4.53 -16.72 -14.97
CA ALA A 275 4.89 -16.12 -16.27
C ALA A 275 6.36 -15.66 -16.34
N MET A 276 7.08 -15.66 -15.22
CA MET A 276 8.44 -15.15 -15.13
C MET A 276 9.45 -16.20 -15.59
N SER A 277 10.43 -15.78 -16.40
CA SER A 277 11.54 -16.64 -16.80
C SER A 277 12.85 -15.87 -16.83
N SER A 278 13.96 -16.52 -16.46
CA SER A 278 15.28 -15.89 -16.42
C SER A 278 16.34 -16.79 -17.05
N LYS A 279 17.16 -16.22 -17.95
CA LYS A 279 18.30 -16.91 -18.55
C LYS A 279 19.42 -17.18 -17.52
N LEU A 280 19.58 -16.29 -16.53
CA LEU A 280 20.66 -16.37 -15.54
C LEU A 280 20.32 -17.28 -14.36
N LEU A 281 19.06 -17.23 -13.88
CA LEU A 281 18.61 -18.09 -12.78
C LEU A 281 18.15 -19.48 -13.30
N GLY A 282 17.63 -19.56 -14.53
CA GLY A 282 17.18 -20.83 -15.12
C GLY A 282 16.21 -21.57 -14.19
N GLU A 283 16.50 -22.85 -13.93
CA GLU A 283 15.70 -23.71 -13.03
C GLU A 283 15.73 -23.26 -11.56
N ASP A 284 16.73 -22.45 -11.16
CA ASP A 284 16.78 -21.96 -9.79
C ASP A 284 15.68 -20.94 -9.47
N LEU A 285 15.10 -20.29 -10.49
CA LEU A 285 14.04 -19.30 -10.30
C LEU A 285 12.84 -19.90 -9.54
N GLU A 286 12.46 -21.14 -9.85
CA GLU A 286 11.34 -21.82 -9.20
C GLU A 286 11.61 -22.05 -7.71
N LYS A 287 12.87 -22.29 -7.34
CA LYS A 287 13.29 -22.53 -5.95
C LYS A 287 13.16 -21.29 -5.06
N LEU A 288 12.99 -20.10 -5.64
CA LEU A 288 12.92 -18.85 -4.89
C LEU A 288 11.53 -18.59 -4.29
N TRP A 289 10.50 -19.31 -4.72
CA TRP A 289 9.11 -19.06 -4.34
C TRP A 289 8.69 -19.80 -3.05
N PRO A 290 7.94 -19.14 -2.14
CA PRO A 290 7.53 -17.74 -2.19
C PRO A 290 8.71 -16.77 -2.00
N LEU A 291 8.85 -15.81 -2.93
CA LEU A 291 9.93 -14.80 -2.91
C LEU A 291 9.78 -13.91 -1.67
N ILE A 292 8.59 -13.35 -1.50
CA ILE A 292 8.21 -12.53 -0.35
C ILE A 292 7.25 -13.36 0.48
N VAL A 293 7.63 -13.64 1.72
CA VAL A 293 6.81 -14.40 2.66
C VAL A 293 5.90 -13.42 3.40
N ASP A 294 4.66 -13.84 3.66
CA ASP A 294 3.71 -13.05 4.45
C ASP A 294 4.31 -12.60 5.79
N GLY A 295 3.94 -11.39 6.24
CA GLY A 295 4.37 -10.84 7.53
C GLY A 295 5.78 -10.24 7.55
N GLN A 296 6.40 -10.03 6.38
CA GLN A 296 7.60 -9.20 6.26
C GLN A 296 7.24 -7.71 6.26
N SER A 297 8.15 -6.88 6.78
CA SER A 297 8.03 -5.42 6.68
C SER A 297 8.11 -4.97 5.21
N ASP A 298 7.53 -3.82 4.91
CA ASP A 298 7.52 -3.20 3.59
C ASP A 298 8.92 -3.11 2.94
N SER A 299 9.90 -2.73 3.73
CA SER A 299 11.30 -2.57 3.37
C SER A 299 11.98 -3.90 3.08
N ALA A 300 11.57 -4.98 3.76
CA ALA A 300 12.07 -6.31 3.47
C ALA A 300 11.45 -6.84 2.17
N CYS A 301 10.16 -6.58 1.94
CA CYS A 301 9.50 -6.89 0.66
C CYS A 301 10.22 -6.22 -0.51
N PHE A 302 10.57 -4.93 -0.36
CA PHE A 302 11.34 -4.17 -1.35
C PHE A 302 12.74 -4.77 -1.58
N ASP A 303 13.48 -5.11 -0.51
CA ASP A 303 14.81 -5.73 -0.60
C ASP A 303 14.78 -7.06 -1.36
N ASN A 304 13.78 -7.92 -1.11
CA ASN A 304 13.62 -9.19 -1.84
C ASN A 304 13.32 -8.95 -3.34
N ALA A 305 12.48 -7.95 -3.66
CA ALA A 305 12.18 -7.61 -5.05
C ALA A 305 13.44 -7.08 -5.77
N LEU A 306 14.19 -6.20 -5.13
CA LEU A 306 15.45 -5.66 -5.67
C LEU A 306 16.48 -6.77 -5.90
N GLU A 307 16.65 -7.66 -4.93
CA GLU A 307 17.60 -8.77 -5.02
C GLU A 307 17.24 -9.74 -6.16
N LEU A 308 15.95 -10.02 -6.38
CA LEU A 308 15.51 -10.81 -7.53
C LEU A 308 15.85 -10.13 -8.86
N LEU A 309 15.63 -8.81 -8.98
CA LEU A 309 15.96 -8.07 -10.20
C LEU A 309 17.47 -8.12 -10.49
N VAL A 310 18.30 -7.86 -9.48
CA VAL A 310 19.76 -7.89 -9.62
C VAL A 310 20.24 -9.32 -9.95
N ALA A 311 19.73 -10.33 -9.24
CA ALA A 311 20.02 -11.73 -9.55
C ALA A 311 19.53 -12.14 -10.95
N GLY A 312 18.46 -11.52 -11.44
CA GLY A 312 17.91 -11.70 -12.78
C GLY A 312 18.71 -11.01 -13.90
N GLY A 313 19.69 -10.16 -13.57
CA GLY A 313 20.62 -9.53 -14.51
C GLY A 313 20.50 -8.01 -14.63
N TYR A 314 19.59 -7.36 -13.89
CA TYR A 314 19.52 -5.90 -13.88
C TYR A 314 20.77 -5.33 -13.19
N SER A 315 21.32 -4.24 -13.72
CA SER A 315 22.26 -3.45 -12.92
C SER A 315 21.51 -2.85 -11.72
N LEU A 316 22.20 -2.69 -10.60
CA LEU A 316 21.62 -2.10 -9.39
C LEU A 316 20.88 -0.76 -9.65
N PRO A 317 21.45 0.23 -10.36
CA PRO A 317 20.72 1.46 -10.67
C PRO A 317 19.52 1.25 -11.60
N HIS A 318 19.59 0.32 -12.56
CA HIS A 318 18.46 0.01 -13.43
C HIS A 318 17.30 -0.59 -12.62
N ALA A 319 17.57 -1.56 -11.75
CA ALA A 319 16.56 -2.15 -10.87
C ALA A 319 15.92 -1.10 -9.95
N MET A 320 16.71 -0.18 -9.39
CA MET A 320 16.19 0.93 -8.57
C MET A 320 15.29 1.89 -9.38
N MET A 321 15.62 2.15 -10.65
CA MET A 321 14.79 2.97 -11.55
C MET A 321 13.48 2.29 -11.96
N LEU A 322 13.41 0.95 -11.92
CA LEU A 322 12.17 0.20 -12.13
C LEU A 322 11.26 0.25 -10.90
N LEU A 323 11.83 0.04 -9.70
CA LEU A 323 11.08 0.00 -8.45
C LEU A 323 10.63 1.39 -8.00
N ILE A 324 11.49 2.41 -8.13
CA ILE A 324 11.24 3.81 -7.77
C ILE A 324 11.43 4.72 -9.00
N PRO A 325 10.51 4.68 -9.97
CA PRO A 325 10.63 5.48 -11.19
C PRO A 325 10.28 6.95 -10.96
N GLU A 326 10.93 7.82 -11.73
CA GLU A 326 10.58 9.25 -11.81
C GLU A 326 9.13 9.46 -12.28
N ALA A 327 8.54 10.61 -11.92
CA ALA A 327 7.31 11.06 -12.54
C ALA A 327 7.58 11.44 -14.02
N TRP A 328 7.03 10.65 -14.95
CA TRP A 328 7.38 10.71 -16.38
C TRP A 328 6.22 11.07 -17.32
N SER A 329 4.96 10.71 -17.00
CA SER A 329 3.83 10.78 -17.94
C SER A 329 3.54 12.20 -18.43
N ASP A 330 3.53 13.16 -17.51
CA ASP A 330 3.10 14.54 -17.78
C ASP A 330 4.20 15.56 -17.46
N ASN A 331 5.47 15.13 -17.56
CA ASN A 331 6.62 15.98 -17.32
C ASN A 331 7.14 16.60 -18.64
N PRO A 332 6.89 17.89 -18.91
CA PRO A 332 7.35 18.55 -20.13
C PRO A 332 8.86 18.82 -20.14
N LEU A 333 9.54 18.70 -18.98
CA LEU A 333 10.98 18.91 -18.86
C LEU A 333 11.80 17.63 -19.09
N MET A 334 11.14 16.48 -19.21
CA MET A 334 11.80 15.20 -19.46
C MET A 334 12.09 15.02 -20.95
N ASP A 335 13.32 14.59 -21.27
CA ASP A 335 13.70 14.26 -22.64
C ASP A 335 12.95 13.01 -23.16
N GLU A 336 12.74 12.95 -24.47
CA GLU A 336 11.90 11.91 -25.10
C GLU A 336 12.48 10.50 -24.95
N ASP A 337 13.80 10.34 -24.96
CA ASP A 337 14.43 9.03 -24.80
C ASP A 337 14.22 8.50 -23.38
N ARG A 338 14.37 9.37 -22.37
CA ARG A 338 14.09 9.03 -20.97
C ARG A 338 12.60 8.77 -20.73
N ARG A 339 11.70 9.57 -21.33
CA ARG A 339 10.26 9.31 -21.24
C ARG A 339 9.92 7.95 -21.81
N ALA A 340 10.46 7.61 -22.99
CA ALA A 340 10.28 6.31 -23.62
C ALA A 340 10.84 5.16 -22.77
N PHE A 341 11.99 5.35 -22.11
CA PHE A 341 12.50 4.38 -21.16
C PHE A 341 11.48 4.09 -20.05
N TYR A 342 10.95 5.12 -19.39
CA TYR A 342 10.00 4.91 -18.29
C TYR A 342 8.65 4.37 -18.77
N GLU A 343 8.13 4.85 -19.91
CA GLU A 343 6.88 4.35 -20.51
C GLU A 343 6.98 2.85 -20.83
N TYR A 344 8.12 2.41 -21.36
CA TYR A 344 8.35 0.98 -21.64
C TYR A 344 8.34 0.15 -20.35
N HIS A 345 9.02 0.62 -19.30
CA HIS A 345 9.12 -0.13 -18.04
C HIS A 345 7.86 -0.04 -17.17
N ALA A 346 7.00 0.96 -17.36
CA ALA A 346 5.72 1.06 -16.67
C ALA A 346 4.78 -0.13 -16.95
N ALA A 347 4.95 -0.82 -18.09
CA ALA A 347 4.22 -2.04 -18.40
C ALA A 347 4.79 -3.28 -17.66
N LEU A 348 6.05 -3.24 -17.23
CA LEU A 348 6.76 -4.34 -16.57
C LEU A 348 6.54 -4.34 -15.05
N MET A 349 6.72 -3.18 -14.44
CA MET A 349 6.73 -3.01 -12.98
C MET A 349 5.89 -1.80 -12.58
N GLU A 350 4.94 -2.03 -11.69
CA GLU A 350 4.25 -0.96 -10.98
C GLU A 350 5.17 -0.31 -9.93
N PRO A 351 5.11 1.04 -9.75
CA PRO A 351 5.95 1.71 -8.76
C PRO A 351 5.72 1.22 -7.33
N TRP A 352 6.82 1.03 -6.60
CA TRP A 352 6.82 0.84 -5.15
C TRP A 352 6.82 2.23 -4.50
N ASP A 353 5.61 2.76 -4.30
CA ASP A 353 5.36 4.15 -3.96
C ASP A 353 5.26 4.36 -2.44
N GLY A 354 5.35 5.63 -2.04
CA GLY A 354 5.35 6.08 -0.65
C GLY A 354 6.60 6.89 -0.30
N PRO A 355 6.65 7.55 0.87
CA PRO A 355 7.82 8.31 1.28
C PRO A 355 9.01 7.39 1.36
N ALA A 356 10.09 7.69 0.62
CA ALA A 356 11.26 6.83 0.63
C ALA A 356 12.55 7.61 0.42
N ALA A 357 13.50 7.45 1.34
CA ALA A 357 14.92 7.69 1.09
C ALA A 357 15.63 6.33 1.22
N VAL A 358 15.98 5.75 0.08
CA VAL A 358 16.58 4.41 0.01
C VAL A 358 18.05 4.56 -0.34
N ALA A 359 18.91 4.16 0.60
CA ALA A 359 20.32 3.92 0.33
C ALA A 359 20.51 2.45 -0.05
N PHE A 360 21.29 2.17 -1.08
CA PHE A 360 21.42 0.84 -1.66
C PHE A 360 22.86 0.52 -2.06
N THR A 361 23.24 -0.76 -2.01
CA THR A 361 24.57 -1.23 -2.39
C THR A 361 24.59 -2.73 -2.72
N ASP A 362 25.45 -3.13 -3.65
CA ASP A 362 25.84 -4.52 -3.94
C ASP A 362 27.28 -4.82 -3.47
N GLY A 363 27.89 -3.89 -2.74
CA GLY A 363 29.30 -3.93 -2.33
C GLY A 363 30.31 -3.40 -3.35
N ARG A 364 29.93 -3.22 -4.63
CA ARG A 364 30.76 -2.61 -5.69
C ARG A 364 30.40 -1.15 -5.91
N MET A 365 29.11 -0.86 -5.86
CA MET A 365 28.54 0.48 -5.92
C MET A 365 27.76 0.78 -4.65
N ILE A 366 27.63 2.06 -4.32
CA ILE A 366 26.72 2.53 -3.28
C ILE A 366 26.02 3.78 -3.78
N GLY A 367 24.71 3.86 -3.53
CA GLY A 367 23.92 4.99 -3.96
C GLY A 367 22.75 5.27 -3.03
N ALA A 368 22.04 6.34 -3.36
CA ALA A 368 20.76 6.67 -2.77
C ALA A 368 19.81 7.25 -3.80
N THR A 369 18.52 6.97 -3.64
CA THR A 369 17.43 7.59 -4.39
C THR A 369 16.34 8.05 -3.42
N LEU A 370 15.58 9.06 -3.84
CA LEU A 370 14.34 9.43 -3.18
C LEU A 370 13.15 8.86 -3.94
N ASP A 371 12.01 8.78 -3.26
CA ASP A 371 10.72 8.64 -3.91
C ASP A 371 10.45 9.79 -4.90
N ARG A 372 9.45 9.59 -5.76
CA ARG A 372 9.08 10.55 -6.82
C ARG A 372 8.69 11.93 -6.29
N ASN A 373 8.23 12.02 -5.05
CA ASN A 373 7.78 13.26 -4.39
C ASN A 373 8.90 13.86 -3.50
N GLY A 374 9.92 13.07 -3.16
CA GLY A 374 11.02 13.45 -2.28
C GLY A 374 10.56 13.78 -0.86
N LEU A 375 9.73 12.91 -0.29
CA LEU A 375 9.07 13.11 1.00
C LEU A 375 10.01 12.88 2.19
N ARG A 376 11.20 12.33 1.95
CA ARG A 376 12.22 12.06 2.99
C ARG A 376 13.52 12.80 2.71
N PRO A 377 14.22 13.29 3.76
CA PRO A 377 15.45 14.03 3.58
C PRO A 377 16.63 13.09 3.30
N ALA A 378 17.44 13.44 2.30
CA ALA A 378 18.77 12.88 2.10
C ALA A 378 19.75 14.00 1.71
N ARG A 379 20.83 14.13 2.48
CA ARG A 379 21.85 15.17 2.32
C ARG A 379 23.20 14.52 2.16
N TYR A 380 24.06 15.09 1.31
CA TYR A 380 25.40 14.56 1.11
C TYR A 380 26.45 15.66 1.08
N LEU A 381 27.68 15.29 1.43
CA LEU A 381 28.87 16.10 1.24
C LEU A 381 30.02 15.25 0.71
N ILE A 382 30.96 15.92 0.05
CA ILE A 382 32.15 15.33 -0.55
C ILE A 382 33.37 16.07 0.00
N THR A 383 34.40 15.33 0.40
CA THR A 383 35.67 15.88 0.87
C THR A 383 36.77 15.84 -0.19
N ASP A 384 37.85 16.58 0.04
CA ASP A 384 39.03 16.65 -0.84
C ASP A 384 39.89 15.38 -0.84
N ASP A 385 39.70 14.51 0.16
CA ASP A 385 40.28 13.17 0.28
C ASP A 385 39.36 12.05 -0.26
N ASP A 386 38.45 12.38 -1.18
CA ASP A 386 37.57 11.45 -1.89
C ASP A 386 36.57 10.68 -0.99
N MET A 387 36.27 11.16 0.22
CA MET A 387 35.22 10.60 1.07
C MET A 387 33.87 11.26 0.78
N VAL A 388 32.82 10.44 0.76
CA VAL A 388 31.43 10.89 0.67
C VAL A 388 30.69 10.46 1.91
N LEU A 389 29.98 11.43 2.50
CA LEU A 389 28.99 11.21 3.54
C LEU A 389 27.61 11.50 2.94
N LEU A 390 26.68 10.57 3.09
CA LEU A 390 25.25 10.81 2.83
C LEU A 390 24.45 10.38 4.06
N ALA A 391 23.54 11.22 4.54
CA ALA A 391 22.67 10.88 5.66
C ALA A 391 21.35 11.65 5.62
N SER A 392 20.39 11.24 6.45
CA SER A 392 19.15 11.98 6.66
C SER A 392 19.41 13.42 7.16
N GLU A 393 20.51 13.65 7.86
CA GLU A 393 20.91 14.94 8.42
C GLU A 393 22.39 15.26 8.14
N MET A 394 22.75 16.54 8.04
CA MET A 394 24.12 16.94 7.64
C MET A 394 25.10 16.94 8.82
N GLY A 395 24.62 17.11 10.05
CA GLY A 395 25.44 17.27 11.25
C GLY A 395 25.89 15.96 11.91
N VAL A 396 25.88 14.85 11.17
CA VAL A 396 26.11 13.51 11.73
C VAL A 396 27.60 13.17 11.92
N LEU A 397 28.51 13.95 11.33
CA LEU A 397 29.96 13.83 11.52
C LEU A 397 30.59 15.23 11.59
N ASP A 398 31.59 15.39 12.47
CA ASP A 398 32.38 16.63 12.57
C ASP A 398 33.51 16.62 11.53
N ILE A 399 33.19 17.13 10.33
CA ILE A 399 34.13 17.21 9.20
C ILE A 399 34.69 18.64 9.10
N PRO A 400 36.03 18.82 9.10
CA PRO A 400 36.64 20.14 8.96
C PRO A 400 36.16 20.85 7.69
N GLN A 401 35.70 22.09 7.82
CA GLN A 401 35.10 22.83 6.69
C GLN A 401 36.04 23.01 5.50
N HIS A 402 37.35 23.13 5.74
CA HIS A 402 38.34 23.29 4.67
C HIS A 402 38.51 22.03 3.80
N LYS A 403 38.13 20.84 4.30
CA LYS A 403 38.13 19.60 3.52
C LYS A 403 36.90 19.47 2.61
N VAL A 404 35.83 20.22 2.87
CA VAL A 404 34.56 20.04 2.17
C VAL A 404 34.63 20.66 0.78
N VAL A 405 34.54 19.82 -0.26
CA VAL A 405 34.48 20.22 -1.67
C VAL A 405 33.04 20.55 -2.08
N LYS A 406 32.06 19.77 -1.62
CA LYS A 406 30.64 19.96 -1.97
C LYS A 406 29.74 19.61 -0.79
N LYS A 407 28.66 20.38 -0.62
CA LYS A 407 27.53 20.09 0.28
C LYS A 407 26.24 20.27 -0.51
N TRP A 408 25.38 19.26 -0.52
CA TRP A 408 24.14 19.31 -1.30
C TRP A 408 23.04 18.41 -0.71
N ARG A 409 21.89 18.35 -1.39
CA ARG A 409 20.78 17.44 -1.07
C ARG A 409 20.40 16.60 -2.27
N LEU A 410 19.86 15.42 -2.02
CA LEU A 410 19.20 14.63 -3.05
C LEU A 410 17.86 15.28 -3.41
N GLN A 411 17.48 15.21 -4.68
CA GLN A 411 16.26 15.83 -5.21
C GLN A 411 15.30 14.73 -5.66
N PRO A 412 13.97 14.97 -5.63
CA PRO A 412 12.99 14.01 -6.14
C PRO A 412 13.37 13.55 -7.54
N GLY A 413 13.27 12.24 -7.77
CA GLY A 413 13.60 11.62 -9.05
C GLY A 413 15.09 11.56 -9.41
N LYS A 414 16.01 12.11 -8.61
CA LYS A 414 17.47 12.03 -8.86
C LYS A 414 18.11 10.89 -8.09
N MET A 415 19.04 10.21 -8.73
CA MET A 415 19.87 9.17 -8.12
C MET A 415 21.28 9.71 -7.85
N PHE A 416 21.80 9.45 -6.66
CA PHE A 416 23.20 9.67 -6.34
C PHE A 416 23.91 8.32 -6.29
N LEU A 417 24.91 8.10 -7.15
CA LEU A 417 25.57 6.81 -7.31
C LEU A 417 27.10 6.97 -7.29
N ILE A 418 27.76 6.14 -6.48
CA ILE A 418 29.21 6.02 -6.42
C ILE A 418 29.57 4.62 -6.91
N ASP A 419 30.36 4.55 -7.98
CA ASP A 419 30.98 3.32 -8.43
C ASP A 419 32.42 3.30 -7.93
N MET A 420 32.67 2.43 -6.94
CA MET A 420 33.98 2.33 -6.29
C MET A 420 35.00 1.56 -7.13
N GLU A 421 34.55 0.78 -8.12
CA GLU A 421 35.44 0.10 -9.05
C GLU A 421 35.87 1.03 -10.19
N ALA A 422 34.92 1.82 -10.72
CA ALA A 422 35.24 2.91 -11.65
C ALA A 422 35.98 4.06 -10.96
N GLY A 423 35.89 4.14 -9.63
CA GLY A 423 36.58 5.12 -8.80
C GLY A 423 36.03 6.53 -8.93
N ARG A 424 34.72 6.68 -9.18
CA ARG A 424 34.07 7.97 -9.43
C ARG A 424 32.60 7.99 -9.02
N ILE A 425 32.07 9.20 -8.85
CA ILE A 425 30.62 9.44 -8.74
C ILE A 425 30.05 9.44 -10.17
N ILE A 426 29.00 8.67 -10.41
CA ILE A 426 28.29 8.63 -11.69
C ILE A 426 27.23 9.72 -11.68
N ASP A 427 27.22 10.58 -12.70
CA ASP A 427 26.22 11.65 -12.81
C ASP A 427 24.84 11.09 -13.15
N ASP A 428 23.78 11.64 -12.56
CA ASP A 428 22.40 11.21 -12.80
C ASP A 428 21.99 11.30 -14.27
N ALA A 429 22.40 12.36 -14.97
CA ALA A 429 22.07 12.52 -16.38
C ALA A 429 22.86 11.55 -17.26
N GLU A 430 24.12 11.28 -16.92
CA GLU A 430 24.95 10.27 -17.60
C GLU A 430 24.31 8.88 -17.46
N LEU A 431 24.06 8.45 -16.22
CA LEU A 431 23.47 7.14 -15.90
C LEU A 431 22.14 6.91 -16.64
N LYS A 432 21.24 7.89 -16.58
CA LYS A 432 19.92 7.76 -17.19
C LYS A 432 19.97 7.84 -18.70
N ALA A 433 20.88 8.64 -19.27
CA ALA A 433 21.07 8.68 -20.71
C ALA A 433 21.62 7.36 -21.25
N GLU A 434 22.53 6.71 -20.51
CA GLU A 434 23.04 5.38 -20.86
C GLU A 434 21.90 4.34 -20.86
N LEU A 435 21.14 4.25 -19.77
CA LEU A 435 20.04 3.30 -19.65
C LEU A 435 18.90 3.58 -20.65
N ALA A 436 18.56 4.84 -20.89
CA ALA A 436 17.52 5.24 -21.84
C ALA A 436 17.93 5.00 -23.30
N LYS A 437 19.23 4.90 -23.59
CA LYS A 437 19.74 4.62 -24.94
C LYS A 437 20.24 3.18 -25.12
N ALA A 438 20.19 2.37 -24.06
CA ALA A 438 20.61 0.97 -24.10
C ALA A 438 19.82 0.15 -25.14
N LYS A 439 18.57 0.55 -25.39
CA LYS A 439 17.67 -0.06 -26.37
C LYS A 439 16.86 1.02 -27.10
N PRO A 440 16.35 0.74 -28.31
CA PRO A 440 15.53 1.70 -29.06
C PRO A 440 14.10 1.74 -28.52
N TYR A 441 13.93 2.18 -27.26
CA TYR A 441 12.63 2.11 -26.57
C TYR A 441 11.54 2.86 -27.33
N ARG A 442 11.83 3.99 -27.98
CA ARG A 442 10.87 4.74 -28.79
C ARG A 442 10.30 3.89 -29.94
N ASP A 443 11.18 3.27 -30.72
CA ASP A 443 10.77 2.41 -31.83
C ASP A 443 10.00 1.19 -31.32
N TRP A 444 10.42 0.62 -30.19
CA TRP A 444 9.74 -0.50 -29.55
C TRP A 444 8.33 -0.15 -29.09
N ILE A 445 8.19 1.02 -28.49
CA ILE A 445 6.92 1.61 -28.08
C ILE A 445 6.00 1.76 -29.27
N GLU A 446 6.47 2.37 -30.37
CA GLU A 446 5.67 2.57 -31.58
C GLU A 446 5.24 1.26 -32.25
N GLN A 447 6.10 0.24 -32.24
CA GLN A 447 5.82 -1.06 -32.87
C GLN A 447 4.84 -1.93 -32.07
N SER A 448 4.89 -1.82 -30.74
CA SER A 448 4.15 -2.71 -29.83
C SER A 448 2.89 -2.10 -29.22
N ARG A 449 2.80 -0.76 -29.19
CA ARG A 449 1.69 -0.06 -28.52
C ARG A 449 0.44 -0.07 -29.36
N PHE A 450 -0.62 -0.46 -28.67
CA PHE A 450 -1.99 -0.22 -29.06
C PHE A 450 -2.59 0.77 -28.09
N PHE A 451 -2.80 2.00 -28.53
CA PHE A 451 -3.45 3.01 -27.72
C PHE A 451 -4.96 2.99 -28.01
N LEU A 452 -5.80 2.66 -27.02
CA LEU A 452 -7.23 2.45 -27.25
C LEU A 452 -7.93 3.71 -27.79
N GLY A 453 -7.46 4.89 -27.36
CA GLY A 453 -7.98 6.18 -27.83
C GLY A 453 -7.77 6.42 -29.33
N ASP A 454 -6.65 5.93 -29.87
CA ASP A 454 -6.23 6.14 -31.27
C ASP A 454 -6.86 5.14 -32.25
N MET A 455 -7.47 4.07 -31.74
CA MET A 455 -8.09 3.05 -32.58
C MET A 455 -9.33 3.59 -33.31
N PRO A 456 -9.61 3.06 -34.52
CA PRO A 456 -10.82 3.36 -35.26
C PRO A 456 -12.09 3.20 -34.42
N VAL A 457 -13.09 4.05 -34.67
CA VAL A 457 -14.38 3.96 -33.99
C VAL A 457 -15.05 2.63 -34.35
N ALA A 458 -15.40 1.86 -33.34
CA ALA A 458 -16.20 0.65 -33.49
C ALA A 458 -17.69 0.97 -33.23
N ALA A 459 -18.58 0.33 -33.96
CA ALA A 459 -20.03 0.47 -33.70
C ALA A 459 -20.36 -0.08 -32.31
N SER A 460 -21.06 0.72 -31.51
CA SER A 460 -21.52 0.34 -30.17
C SER A 460 -23.00 -0.04 -30.25
N GLU A 461 -23.33 -1.32 -30.05
CA GLU A 461 -24.70 -1.77 -29.86
C GLU A 461 -25.09 -1.59 -28.38
N ASN A 462 -26.00 -0.64 -28.11
CA ASN A 462 -26.48 -0.31 -26.76
C ASN A 462 -27.97 -0.63 -26.59
N ASN A 463 -28.37 -1.84 -26.97
CA ASN A 463 -29.75 -2.28 -26.74
C ASN A 463 -29.90 -2.75 -25.28
N LEU A 464 -30.81 -2.12 -24.54
CA LEU A 464 -31.22 -2.58 -23.22
C LEU A 464 -32.16 -3.79 -23.36
N ASN A 465 -32.03 -4.76 -22.46
CA ASN A 465 -32.92 -5.93 -22.40
C ASN A 465 -34.20 -5.68 -21.58
N ALA A 466 -34.33 -4.50 -20.99
CA ALA A 466 -35.49 -4.00 -20.25
C ALA A 466 -35.61 -2.48 -20.44
N SER A 467 -36.64 -1.85 -19.85
CA SER A 467 -36.73 -0.39 -19.87
C SER A 467 -35.56 0.23 -19.08
N LEU A 468 -35.20 1.49 -19.39
CA LEU A 468 -34.14 2.19 -18.66
C LEU A 468 -34.46 2.29 -17.17
N LEU A 469 -35.74 2.52 -16.82
CA LEU A 469 -36.19 2.66 -15.44
C LEU A 469 -36.02 1.34 -14.66
N ASP A 470 -36.52 0.22 -15.20
CA ASP A 470 -36.40 -1.08 -14.54
C ASP A 470 -34.93 -1.48 -14.41
N THR A 471 -34.12 -1.18 -15.46
CA THR A 471 -32.67 -1.41 -15.43
C THR A 471 -32.00 -0.62 -14.30
N GLN A 472 -32.29 0.68 -14.18
CA GLN A 472 -31.80 1.54 -13.11
C GLN A 472 -32.20 1.00 -11.73
N GLN A 473 -33.46 0.60 -11.56
CA GLN A 473 -33.95 0.05 -10.30
C GLN A 473 -33.27 -1.28 -9.95
N ALA A 474 -33.03 -2.16 -10.93
CA ALA A 474 -32.37 -3.45 -10.70
C ALA A 474 -30.91 -3.28 -10.25
N PHE A 475 -30.25 -2.18 -10.60
CA PHE A 475 -28.93 -1.78 -10.10
C PHE A 475 -28.97 -0.84 -8.87
N GLY A 476 -30.16 -0.62 -8.30
CA GLY A 476 -30.35 0.16 -7.07
C GLY A 476 -30.13 1.66 -7.24
N TYR A 477 -30.38 2.23 -8.42
CA TYR A 477 -30.29 3.67 -8.62
C TYR A 477 -31.43 4.40 -7.90
N SER A 478 -31.09 5.52 -7.26
CA SER A 478 -32.05 6.40 -6.60
C SER A 478 -32.17 7.76 -7.28
N GLN A 479 -33.20 8.52 -6.92
CA GLN A 479 -33.31 9.93 -7.30
C GLN A 479 -32.17 10.78 -6.70
N GLU A 480 -31.61 10.38 -5.56
CA GLU A 480 -30.45 11.07 -4.96
C GLU A 480 -29.18 10.84 -5.76
N ASP A 481 -29.00 9.64 -6.31
CA ASP A 481 -27.84 9.34 -7.17
C ASP A 481 -27.87 10.25 -8.40
N ILE A 482 -29.04 10.43 -9.02
CA ILE A 482 -29.20 11.35 -10.14
C ILE A 482 -28.93 12.80 -9.71
N LYS A 483 -29.54 13.24 -8.61
CA LYS A 483 -29.56 14.66 -8.22
C LYS A 483 -28.26 15.14 -7.55
N PHE A 484 -27.73 14.37 -6.60
CA PHE A 484 -26.61 14.76 -5.75
C PHE A 484 -25.27 14.23 -6.26
N ILE A 485 -25.25 13.13 -7.02
CA ILE A 485 -24.02 12.53 -7.53
C ILE A 485 -23.82 12.84 -9.01
N LEU A 486 -24.70 12.35 -9.88
CA LEU A 486 -24.52 12.44 -11.33
C LEU A 486 -24.66 13.87 -11.85
N MET A 487 -25.67 14.63 -11.38
CA MET A 487 -25.91 15.99 -11.87
C MET A 487 -24.69 16.93 -11.63
N PRO A 488 -24.07 17.00 -10.43
CA PRO A 488 -22.85 17.80 -10.26
C PRO A 488 -21.69 17.36 -11.17
N MET A 489 -21.50 16.05 -11.35
CA MET A 489 -20.44 15.50 -12.20
C MET A 489 -20.61 15.91 -13.66
N VAL A 490 -21.82 15.81 -14.21
CA VAL A 490 -22.07 16.18 -15.62
C VAL A 490 -22.10 17.68 -15.85
N VAL A 491 -22.44 18.49 -14.83
CA VAL A 491 -22.47 19.94 -14.95
C VAL A 491 -21.07 20.55 -14.79
N THR A 492 -20.32 20.14 -13.77
CA THR A 492 -19.06 20.81 -13.39
C THR A 492 -17.80 20.05 -13.80
N GLY A 493 -17.92 18.75 -14.09
CA GLY A 493 -16.75 17.87 -14.27
C GLY A 493 -16.00 17.59 -12.96
N GLY A 494 -16.66 17.76 -11.81
CA GLY A 494 -16.19 17.41 -10.48
C GLY A 494 -17.31 16.78 -9.65
N GLU A 495 -16.96 16.10 -8.57
CA GLU A 495 -17.94 15.49 -7.66
C GLU A 495 -18.81 16.54 -6.95
N GLY A 496 -19.97 16.10 -6.44
CA GLY A 496 -20.84 16.95 -5.62
C GLY A 496 -20.23 17.23 -4.25
N ASN A 497 -20.28 18.50 -3.82
CA ASN A 497 -19.89 18.87 -2.46
C ASN A 497 -21.07 18.78 -1.50
N GLY A 498 -20.85 18.18 -0.34
CA GLY A 498 -21.80 18.10 0.78
C GLY A 498 -21.27 18.79 2.04
N SER A 499 -22.05 18.75 3.13
CA SER A 499 -21.64 19.24 4.45
C SER A 499 -22.35 18.44 5.55
N MET A 500 -21.95 18.64 6.82
CA MET A 500 -22.31 17.81 7.97
C MET A 500 -21.72 16.39 7.92
N GLY A 501 -21.86 15.63 9.00
CA GLY A 501 -21.39 14.24 9.08
C GLY A 501 -22.45 13.25 8.59
N THR A 502 -22.00 12.07 8.17
CA THR A 502 -22.89 10.94 7.84
C THR A 502 -23.55 10.42 9.11
N ASP A 503 -24.85 10.64 9.22
CA ASP A 503 -25.66 10.21 10.37
C ASP A 503 -26.71 9.14 10.00
N ALA A 504 -26.64 8.63 8.77
CA ALA A 504 -27.39 7.45 8.33
C ALA A 504 -26.85 6.16 8.99
N ALA A 505 -27.66 5.10 9.00
CA ALA A 505 -27.25 3.79 9.50
C ALA A 505 -26.07 3.20 8.70
N LEU A 506 -25.20 2.45 9.38
CA LEU A 506 -24.18 1.64 8.70
C LEU A 506 -24.83 0.60 7.79
N ALA A 507 -24.17 0.21 6.69
CA ALA A 507 -24.78 -0.63 5.66
C ALA A 507 -25.38 -1.93 6.22
N VAL A 508 -24.60 -2.66 7.02
CA VAL A 508 -25.02 -3.92 7.67
C VAL A 508 -26.17 -3.76 8.68
N LEU A 509 -26.45 -2.53 9.11
CA LEU A 509 -27.44 -2.19 10.14
C LEU A 509 -28.69 -1.53 9.56
N SER A 510 -28.63 -1.11 8.29
CA SER A 510 -29.74 -0.51 7.56
C SER A 510 -30.91 -1.50 7.42
N ASN A 511 -32.12 -0.95 7.33
CA ASN A 511 -33.32 -1.71 6.96
C ASN A 511 -33.66 -1.56 5.47
N LYS A 512 -32.84 -0.82 4.71
CA LYS A 512 -32.92 -0.63 3.25
C LYS A 512 -31.85 -1.47 2.57
N ASN A 513 -32.06 -1.80 1.29
CA ASN A 513 -31.03 -2.46 0.49
C ASN A 513 -29.96 -1.42 0.15
N ARG A 514 -28.79 -1.56 0.76
CA ARG A 514 -27.63 -0.71 0.46
C ARG A 514 -26.88 -1.27 -0.73
N VAL A 515 -26.21 -0.41 -1.47
CA VAL A 515 -25.29 -0.90 -2.51
C VAL A 515 -24.12 -1.61 -1.85
N PHE A 516 -23.69 -2.74 -2.42
CA PHE A 516 -22.64 -3.57 -1.81
C PHE A 516 -21.31 -2.81 -1.61
N TYR A 517 -21.07 -1.74 -2.38
CA TYR A 517 -19.91 -0.86 -2.21
C TYR A 517 -19.84 -0.22 -0.82
N ASP A 518 -20.98 0.05 -0.16
CA ASP A 518 -21.05 0.76 1.13
C ASP A 518 -20.48 -0.02 2.33
N TYR A 519 -20.29 -1.32 2.17
CA TYR A 519 -19.67 -2.17 3.18
C TYR A 519 -18.15 -1.95 3.29
N PHE A 520 -17.56 -1.17 2.38
CA PHE A 520 -16.13 -0.89 2.37
C PHE A 520 -15.88 0.59 2.66
N GLN A 521 -14.87 0.85 3.49
CA GLN A 521 -14.41 2.18 3.84
C GLN A 521 -13.02 2.41 3.27
N GLN A 522 -12.80 3.59 2.67
CA GLN A 522 -11.49 3.96 2.14
C GLN A 522 -10.50 4.14 3.30
N LEU A 523 -9.36 3.47 3.24
CA LEU A 523 -8.25 3.76 4.14
C LEU A 523 -7.58 5.08 3.74
N PHE A 524 -6.96 5.74 4.71
CA PHE A 524 -6.20 6.96 4.50
C PHE A 524 -5.01 7.01 5.45
N ALA A 525 -3.96 7.69 5.02
CA ALA A 525 -2.72 7.79 5.75
C ALA A 525 -2.86 8.78 6.93
N GLN A 526 -2.31 8.40 8.08
CA GLN A 526 -2.22 9.27 9.25
C GLN A 526 -0.87 9.04 9.93
N VAL A 527 -0.08 10.11 10.09
CA VAL A 527 1.22 10.14 10.77
C VAL A 527 2.33 9.34 10.07
N THR A 528 2.12 8.06 9.75
CA THR A 528 3.14 7.15 9.21
C THR A 528 3.67 7.61 7.84
N ASN A 529 2.76 8.00 6.96
CA ASN A 529 3.03 8.66 5.69
C ASN A 529 2.08 9.86 5.45
N PRO A 530 2.47 10.86 4.64
CA PRO A 530 1.61 11.97 4.29
C PRO A 530 0.72 11.64 3.07
N PRO A 531 -0.50 12.20 3.01
CA PRO A 531 -1.26 12.26 1.76
C PRO A 531 -0.60 13.21 0.74
N ILE A 532 -1.00 13.11 -0.52
CA ILE A 532 -0.57 13.98 -1.63
C ILE A 532 -1.66 15.03 -1.91
N ASP A 533 -1.30 16.20 -2.45
CA ASP A 533 -2.30 17.15 -2.97
C ASP A 533 -2.63 16.83 -4.45
N PRO A 534 -3.80 16.23 -4.75
CA PRO A 534 -4.13 15.77 -6.09
C PRO A 534 -4.42 16.93 -7.07
N ILE A 535 -4.39 18.18 -6.61
CA ILE A 535 -4.65 19.37 -7.43
C ILE A 535 -3.34 20.12 -7.68
N ARG A 536 -2.56 20.38 -6.62
CA ARG A 536 -1.31 21.17 -6.71
C ARG A 536 -0.12 20.34 -7.15
N GLU A 537 -0.15 19.04 -6.88
CA GLU A 537 0.91 18.08 -7.18
C GLU A 537 0.46 17.06 -8.24
N GLU A 538 -0.55 17.40 -9.06
CA GLU A 538 -1.12 16.53 -10.11
C GLU A 538 -0.04 15.93 -11.04
N ILE A 539 1.05 16.66 -11.31
CA ILE A 539 2.14 16.23 -12.19
C ILE A 539 2.86 14.94 -11.75
N VAL A 540 2.78 14.58 -10.46
CA VAL A 540 3.38 13.33 -9.96
C VAL A 540 2.42 12.14 -10.04
N MET A 541 1.14 12.40 -10.29
CA MET A 541 0.08 11.41 -10.33
C MET A 541 -0.19 10.92 -11.75
N SER A 542 -0.72 9.70 -11.89
CA SER A 542 -1.11 9.17 -13.19
C SER A 542 -2.25 8.16 -13.08
N LEU A 543 -3.21 8.28 -13.99
CA LEU A 543 -4.32 7.34 -14.19
C LEU A 543 -4.10 6.39 -15.37
N THR A 544 -2.92 6.42 -16.00
CA THR A 544 -2.60 5.52 -17.10
C THR A 544 -2.71 4.07 -16.64
N SER A 545 -3.37 3.25 -17.45
CA SER A 545 -3.60 1.83 -17.19
C SER A 545 -3.23 1.00 -18.41
N PHE A 546 -2.79 -0.23 -18.15
CA PHE A 546 -2.36 -1.19 -19.16
C PHE A 546 -3.30 -2.39 -19.05
N ILE A 547 -3.99 -2.69 -20.15
CA ILE A 547 -4.95 -3.78 -20.23
C ILE A 547 -4.30 -4.94 -20.96
N GLY A 548 -4.18 -6.09 -20.32
CA GLY A 548 -3.73 -7.30 -21.00
C GLY A 548 -2.48 -7.95 -20.39
N PRO A 549 -1.73 -8.71 -21.20
CA PRO A 549 -0.62 -9.50 -20.71
C PRO A 549 0.53 -8.59 -20.26
N LYS A 550 1.12 -8.92 -19.11
CA LYS A 550 2.33 -8.26 -18.60
C LYS A 550 3.57 -8.95 -19.17
N PRO A 551 4.57 -8.21 -19.65
CA PRO A 551 5.77 -8.83 -20.21
C PRO A 551 6.62 -9.52 -19.13
N ASN A 552 7.56 -10.36 -19.57
CA ASN A 552 8.47 -11.05 -18.66
C ASN A 552 9.40 -10.06 -17.94
N LEU A 553 9.26 -9.96 -16.62
CA LEU A 553 10.03 -9.02 -15.79
C LEU A 553 11.54 -9.25 -15.87
N LEU A 554 12.00 -10.48 -16.03
CA LEU A 554 13.44 -10.82 -16.10
C LEU A 554 13.95 -11.00 -17.54
N GLY A 555 13.15 -10.58 -18.54
CA GLY A 555 13.44 -10.64 -19.97
C GLY A 555 14.39 -9.54 -20.47
N ILE A 556 15.44 -9.18 -19.72
CA ILE A 556 16.30 -8.02 -20.02
C ILE A 556 17.01 -8.16 -21.38
N GLU A 557 17.30 -9.37 -21.81
CA GLU A 557 17.96 -9.67 -23.09
C GLU A 557 16.97 -9.79 -24.25
N GLU A 558 15.67 -9.65 -24.02
CA GLU A 558 14.66 -9.72 -25.08
C GLU A 558 14.78 -8.49 -25.99
N THR A 559 14.79 -8.74 -27.30
CA THR A 559 14.95 -7.73 -28.36
C THR A 559 13.65 -7.46 -29.11
N VAL A 560 12.61 -8.26 -28.86
CA VAL A 560 11.28 -8.11 -29.45
C VAL A 560 10.39 -7.46 -28.39
N PRO A 561 9.81 -6.28 -28.66
CA PRO A 561 8.95 -5.62 -27.69
C PRO A 561 7.64 -6.38 -27.53
N ALA A 562 7.27 -6.65 -26.28
CA ALA A 562 5.98 -7.26 -25.96
C ALA A 562 4.83 -6.30 -26.30
N LEU A 563 3.73 -6.86 -26.78
CA LEU A 563 2.51 -6.11 -27.09
C LEU A 563 1.95 -5.46 -25.82
N ARG A 564 1.44 -4.24 -25.97
CA ARG A 564 0.84 -3.48 -24.88
C ARG A 564 -0.39 -2.73 -25.36
N LEU A 565 -1.45 -2.79 -24.57
CA LEU A 565 -2.69 -2.09 -24.80
C LEU A 565 -2.88 -1.08 -23.68
N GLU A 566 -2.90 0.18 -24.06
CA GLU A 566 -2.82 1.32 -23.15
C GLU A 566 -4.09 2.17 -23.20
N VAL A 567 -4.47 2.69 -22.03
CA VAL A 567 -5.54 3.68 -21.85
C VAL A 567 -5.03 4.85 -21.01
N HIS A 568 -5.41 6.08 -21.36
CA HIS A 568 -5.02 7.29 -20.60
C HIS A 568 -5.63 7.31 -19.20
N GLN A 569 -6.82 6.73 -19.06
CA GLN A 569 -7.59 6.67 -17.82
C GLN A 569 -8.36 5.35 -17.74
N PRO A 570 -8.70 4.87 -16.53
CA PRO A 570 -9.36 3.60 -16.34
C PRO A 570 -10.87 3.65 -16.64
N VAL A 571 -11.48 4.83 -16.75
CA VAL A 571 -12.92 4.97 -17.01
C VAL A 571 -13.17 5.00 -18.53
N LEU A 572 -13.82 3.96 -19.04
CA LEU A 572 -14.08 3.77 -20.46
C LEU A 572 -15.44 4.34 -20.88
N MET A 573 -15.53 4.87 -22.10
CA MET A 573 -16.80 5.20 -22.72
C MET A 573 -17.40 4.01 -23.49
N ASN A 574 -18.68 4.11 -23.89
CA ASN A 574 -19.36 3.09 -24.70
C ASN A 574 -18.63 2.79 -26.03
N ASP A 575 -17.91 3.76 -26.59
CA ASP A 575 -17.12 3.57 -27.82
C ASP A 575 -15.82 2.82 -27.51
N ASP A 576 -15.21 3.06 -26.35
CA ASP A 576 -13.97 2.39 -25.92
C ASP A 576 -14.20 0.92 -25.62
N ILE A 577 -15.28 0.58 -24.92
CA ILE A 577 -15.64 -0.82 -24.69
C ILE A 577 -16.01 -1.55 -25.99
N ALA A 578 -16.61 -0.84 -26.96
CA ALA A 578 -16.90 -1.40 -28.28
C ALA A 578 -15.61 -1.69 -29.07
N LYS A 579 -14.58 -0.85 -28.95
CA LYS A 579 -13.24 -1.13 -29.49
C LYS A 579 -12.63 -2.37 -28.83
N LEU A 580 -12.72 -2.49 -27.51
CA LEU A 580 -12.22 -3.67 -26.79
C LEU A 580 -12.92 -4.96 -27.23
N ARG A 581 -14.24 -4.96 -27.42
CA ARG A 581 -14.97 -6.15 -27.92
C ARG A 581 -14.54 -6.57 -29.33
N ASN A 582 -14.12 -5.62 -30.15
CA ASN A 582 -13.66 -5.84 -31.52
C ASN A 582 -12.13 -5.83 -31.64
N ILE A 583 -11.41 -5.95 -30.51
CA ILE A 583 -9.96 -5.75 -30.46
C ILE A 583 -9.20 -6.74 -31.36
N ASP A 584 -9.74 -7.95 -31.55
CA ASP A 584 -9.20 -8.96 -32.46
C ASP A 584 -9.08 -8.43 -33.89
N GLN A 585 -10.17 -7.85 -34.42
CA GLN A 585 -10.18 -7.27 -35.75
C GLN A 585 -9.30 -6.01 -35.82
N LEU A 586 -9.37 -5.15 -34.81
CA LEU A 586 -8.62 -3.89 -34.77
C LEU A 586 -7.10 -4.09 -34.65
N THR A 587 -6.67 -5.20 -34.07
CA THR A 587 -5.25 -5.51 -33.84
C THR A 587 -4.72 -6.63 -34.72
N GLN A 588 -5.57 -7.18 -35.61
CA GLN A 588 -5.26 -8.30 -36.51
C GLN A 588 -4.85 -9.58 -35.76
N GLY A 589 -5.61 -9.98 -34.74
CA GLY A 589 -5.36 -11.20 -33.96
C GLY A 589 -4.30 -11.08 -32.87
N ARG A 590 -3.71 -9.89 -32.68
CA ARG A 590 -2.67 -9.65 -31.65
C ARG A 590 -3.25 -9.54 -30.25
N TYR A 591 -4.46 -8.98 -30.12
CA TYR A 591 -5.26 -8.99 -28.90
C TYR A 591 -6.57 -9.72 -29.16
N ARG A 592 -7.06 -10.46 -28.17
CA ARG A 592 -8.33 -11.17 -28.24
C ARG A 592 -9.09 -10.93 -26.95
N SER A 593 -10.31 -10.41 -27.09
CA SER A 593 -11.20 -10.18 -25.97
C SER A 593 -12.31 -11.22 -25.89
N LEU A 594 -12.75 -11.55 -24.68
CA LEU A 594 -14.01 -12.27 -24.47
C LEU A 594 -14.87 -11.55 -23.45
N VAL A 595 -16.17 -11.44 -23.77
CA VAL A 595 -17.18 -10.98 -22.82
C VAL A 595 -17.64 -12.16 -21.99
N LEU A 596 -17.41 -12.09 -20.69
CA LEU A 596 -17.89 -13.04 -19.70
C LEU A 596 -19.14 -12.45 -19.04
N ASP A 597 -20.28 -13.12 -19.25
CA ASP A 597 -21.56 -12.74 -18.65
C ASP A 597 -21.52 -12.97 -17.13
N MET A 598 -21.68 -11.91 -16.35
CA MET A 598 -21.78 -11.97 -14.89
C MET A 598 -23.23 -11.89 -14.39
N THR A 599 -24.19 -12.38 -15.19
CA THR A 599 -25.60 -12.55 -14.80
C THR A 599 -25.98 -14.03 -14.67
N TYR A 600 -27.06 -14.31 -13.93
CA TYR A 600 -27.58 -15.67 -13.79
C TYR A 600 -29.11 -15.68 -13.69
N PRO A 601 -29.77 -16.82 -13.93
CA PRO A 601 -31.23 -16.90 -13.91
C PRO A 601 -31.83 -16.56 -12.55
N VAL A 602 -32.81 -15.65 -12.53
CA VAL A 602 -33.54 -15.22 -11.32
C VAL A 602 -34.20 -16.41 -10.62
N ALA A 603 -34.64 -17.42 -11.38
CA ALA A 603 -35.27 -18.64 -10.86
C ALA A 603 -34.38 -19.44 -9.88
N LEU A 604 -33.06 -19.24 -9.90
CA LEU A 604 -32.13 -19.87 -8.96
C LEU A 604 -32.05 -19.12 -7.61
N GLY A 605 -32.58 -17.91 -7.53
CA GLY A 605 -32.55 -17.06 -6.34
C GLY A 605 -31.14 -16.77 -5.83
N ALA A 606 -31.02 -16.37 -4.56
CA ALA A 606 -29.73 -16.09 -3.93
C ALA A 606 -28.78 -17.31 -3.93
N ALA A 607 -29.33 -18.52 -3.80
CA ALA A 607 -28.57 -19.77 -3.80
C ALA A 607 -27.80 -20.03 -5.12
N GLY A 608 -28.24 -19.44 -6.23
CA GLY A 608 -27.56 -19.55 -7.52
C GLY A 608 -26.26 -18.75 -7.65
N CYS A 609 -26.04 -17.75 -6.78
CA CYS A 609 -24.93 -16.80 -6.94
C CYS A 609 -23.55 -17.46 -6.83
N ASP A 610 -23.34 -18.31 -5.82
CA ASP A 610 -22.06 -19.02 -5.63
C ASP A 610 -21.69 -19.89 -6.84
N ALA A 611 -22.66 -20.64 -7.35
CA ALA A 611 -22.47 -21.46 -8.55
C ALA A 611 -22.17 -20.61 -9.79
N ALA A 612 -22.86 -19.47 -9.95
CA ALA A 612 -22.63 -18.54 -11.05
C ALA A 612 -21.23 -17.92 -11.00
N VAL A 613 -20.76 -17.51 -9.82
CA VAL A 613 -19.40 -16.98 -9.65
C VAL A 613 -18.34 -18.05 -9.93
N LYS A 614 -18.55 -19.29 -9.47
CA LYS A 614 -17.65 -20.41 -9.77
C LYS A 614 -17.60 -20.71 -11.27
N ALA A 615 -18.74 -20.69 -11.94
CA ALA A 615 -18.81 -20.84 -13.40
C ALA A 615 -18.08 -19.69 -14.11
N LEU A 616 -18.19 -18.46 -13.62
CA LEU A 616 -17.46 -17.30 -14.14
C LEU A 616 -15.94 -17.47 -14.01
N CYS A 617 -15.46 -17.99 -12.88
CA CYS A 617 -14.04 -18.28 -12.67
C CYS A 617 -13.54 -19.38 -13.63
N ALA A 618 -14.30 -20.47 -13.78
CA ALA A 618 -13.97 -21.54 -14.73
C ALA A 618 -13.97 -21.05 -16.18
N ALA A 619 -14.92 -20.18 -16.54
CA ALA A 619 -14.94 -19.54 -17.85
C ALA A 619 -13.73 -18.62 -18.06
N ALA A 620 -13.30 -17.88 -17.04
CA ALA A 620 -12.08 -17.08 -17.10
C ALA A 620 -10.83 -17.95 -17.34
N ASP A 621 -10.68 -19.07 -16.62
CA ASP A 621 -9.58 -20.03 -16.82
C ASP A 621 -9.55 -20.55 -18.26
N GLN A 622 -10.69 -21.02 -18.75
CA GLN A 622 -10.82 -21.55 -20.11
C GLN A 622 -10.52 -20.45 -21.14
N SER A 623 -10.97 -19.22 -20.90
CA SER A 623 -10.72 -18.09 -21.80
C SER A 623 -9.23 -17.79 -21.93
N VAL A 624 -8.50 -17.78 -20.81
CA VAL A 624 -7.04 -17.57 -20.85
C VAL A 624 -6.36 -18.74 -21.57
N ALA A 625 -6.80 -19.99 -21.31
CA ALA A 625 -6.29 -21.17 -22.01
C ALA A 625 -6.54 -21.13 -23.53
N ASP A 626 -7.68 -20.57 -23.96
CA ASP A 626 -8.05 -20.38 -25.36
C ASP A 626 -7.33 -19.19 -26.03
N GLY A 627 -6.46 -18.49 -25.29
CA GLY A 627 -5.63 -17.39 -25.78
C GLY A 627 -6.32 -16.03 -25.78
N TYR A 628 -7.39 -15.83 -24.99
CA TYR A 628 -7.97 -14.52 -24.75
C TYR A 628 -7.15 -13.75 -23.72
N ASN A 629 -6.64 -12.58 -24.13
CA ASN A 629 -5.75 -11.74 -23.33
C ASN A 629 -6.43 -10.44 -22.84
N VAL A 630 -7.73 -10.30 -23.06
CA VAL A 630 -8.61 -9.31 -22.43
C VAL A 630 -9.91 -9.98 -22.00
N LEU A 631 -10.20 -10.01 -20.71
CA LEU A 631 -11.49 -10.49 -20.18
C LEU A 631 -12.37 -9.29 -19.82
N ILE A 632 -13.60 -9.28 -20.32
CA ILE A 632 -14.60 -8.24 -20.04
C ILE A 632 -15.72 -8.87 -19.22
N LEU A 633 -15.76 -8.60 -17.91
CA LEU A 633 -16.88 -9.00 -17.06
C LEU A 633 -18.05 -8.05 -17.31
N SER A 634 -19.19 -8.56 -17.79
CA SER A 634 -20.32 -7.70 -18.22
C SER A 634 -21.65 -8.15 -17.63
N ASP A 635 -22.40 -7.20 -17.07
CA ASP A 635 -23.76 -7.40 -16.53
C ASP A 635 -24.86 -6.91 -17.48
N ARG A 636 -24.53 -6.57 -18.73
CA ARG A 636 -25.50 -6.07 -19.72
C ARG A 636 -26.62 -7.06 -20.06
N ALA A 637 -26.41 -8.35 -19.81
CA ALA A 637 -27.41 -9.39 -20.01
C ALA A 637 -28.54 -9.36 -18.96
N LEU A 638 -28.54 -8.40 -18.02
CA LEU A 638 -29.60 -8.22 -17.04
C LEU A 638 -30.95 -8.02 -17.75
N SER A 639 -31.95 -8.80 -17.33
CA SER A 639 -33.33 -8.75 -17.83
C SER A 639 -34.30 -9.15 -16.71
N ALA A 640 -35.60 -9.17 -16.97
CA ALA A 640 -36.58 -9.65 -15.99
C ALA A 640 -36.25 -11.08 -15.48
N GLU A 641 -35.62 -11.92 -16.30
CA GLU A 641 -35.28 -13.31 -16.03
C GLU A 641 -33.82 -13.52 -15.58
N ARG A 642 -32.96 -12.51 -15.67
CA ARG A 642 -31.52 -12.60 -15.35
C ARG A 642 -31.08 -11.50 -14.39
N VAL A 643 -30.61 -11.89 -13.20
CA VAL A 643 -30.07 -11.00 -12.17
C VAL A 643 -28.56 -10.89 -12.31
N ALA A 644 -28.01 -9.71 -12.04
CA ALA A 644 -26.57 -9.48 -12.05
C ALA A 644 -25.91 -9.97 -10.76
N ILE A 645 -24.75 -10.63 -10.88
CA ILE A 645 -23.82 -10.78 -9.76
C ILE A 645 -23.31 -9.37 -9.42
N PRO A 646 -23.26 -8.97 -8.13
CA PRO A 646 -22.65 -7.70 -7.75
C PRO A 646 -21.25 -7.56 -8.34
N ALA A 647 -21.03 -6.50 -9.13
CA ALA A 647 -19.84 -6.39 -9.98
C ALA A 647 -18.53 -6.45 -9.19
N LEU A 648 -18.51 -5.92 -7.96
CA LEU A 648 -17.36 -6.00 -7.07
C LEU A 648 -17.04 -7.43 -6.62
N VAL A 649 -18.06 -8.25 -6.36
CA VAL A 649 -17.90 -9.68 -6.00
C VAL A 649 -17.32 -10.45 -7.18
N ALA A 650 -17.89 -10.25 -8.38
CA ALA A 650 -17.41 -10.89 -9.61
C ALA A 650 -15.96 -10.49 -9.92
N CYS A 651 -15.67 -9.18 -9.92
CA CYS A 651 -14.34 -8.63 -10.20
C CYS A 651 -13.29 -9.20 -9.24
N SER A 652 -13.53 -9.09 -7.93
CA SER A 652 -12.56 -9.51 -6.92
C SER A 652 -12.31 -11.01 -6.93
N LYS A 653 -13.37 -11.82 -7.07
CA LYS A 653 -13.24 -13.28 -7.11
C LYS A 653 -12.50 -13.77 -8.34
N VAL A 654 -12.84 -13.26 -9.54
CA VAL A 654 -12.13 -13.61 -10.78
C VAL A 654 -10.67 -13.17 -10.71
N HIS A 655 -10.40 -11.95 -10.21
CA HIS A 655 -9.02 -11.47 -10.04
C HIS A 655 -8.21 -12.40 -9.14
N GLN A 656 -8.69 -12.72 -7.95
CA GLN A 656 -7.97 -13.59 -7.00
C GLN A 656 -7.82 -15.02 -7.50
N HIS A 657 -8.84 -15.54 -8.19
CA HIS A 657 -8.79 -16.85 -8.82
C HIS A 657 -7.67 -16.92 -9.87
N LEU A 658 -7.63 -15.94 -10.78
CA LEU A 658 -6.58 -15.86 -11.80
C LEU A 658 -5.17 -15.66 -11.18
N VAL A 659 -5.05 -14.93 -10.06
CA VAL A 659 -3.77 -14.80 -9.33
C VAL A 659 -3.33 -16.14 -8.79
N ARG A 660 -4.22 -16.88 -8.10
CA ARG A 660 -3.91 -18.21 -7.54
C ARG A 660 -3.60 -19.25 -8.62
N ALA A 661 -4.24 -19.14 -9.78
CA ALA A 661 -3.99 -20.00 -10.94
C ALA A 661 -2.72 -19.62 -11.73
N GLY A 662 -2.05 -18.50 -11.40
CA GLY A 662 -0.90 -18.00 -12.17
C GLY A 662 -1.25 -17.45 -13.55
N LEU A 663 -2.52 -17.09 -13.78
CA LEU A 663 -3.06 -16.64 -15.06
C LEU A 663 -3.27 -15.11 -15.13
N ARG A 664 -3.26 -14.40 -13.98
CA ARG A 664 -3.63 -12.97 -13.94
C ARG A 664 -2.70 -12.06 -14.75
N THR A 665 -1.43 -12.42 -14.92
CA THR A 665 -0.49 -11.63 -15.75
C THR A 665 -0.61 -11.94 -17.24
N SER A 666 -1.37 -12.97 -17.63
CA SER A 666 -1.55 -13.36 -19.03
C SER A 666 -2.76 -12.67 -19.68
N THR A 667 -3.59 -12.00 -18.90
CA THR A 667 -4.83 -11.39 -19.39
C THR A 667 -5.19 -10.13 -18.60
N GLY A 668 -5.85 -9.20 -19.28
CA GLY A 668 -6.38 -7.99 -18.67
C GLY A 668 -7.79 -8.19 -18.14
N LEU A 669 -8.19 -7.41 -17.14
CA LEU A 669 -9.52 -7.50 -16.54
C LEU A 669 -10.26 -6.17 -16.63
N VAL A 670 -11.33 -6.14 -17.42
CA VAL A 670 -12.19 -4.98 -17.64
C VAL A 670 -13.58 -5.27 -17.10
N VAL A 671 -14.19 -4.29 -16.43
CA VAL A 671 -15.54 -4.42 -15.88
C VAL A 671 -16.51 -3.51 -16.64
N ASP A 672 -17.48 -4.09 -17.33
CA ASP A 672 -18.54 -3.39 -18.05
C ASP A 672 -19.85 -3.52 -17.25
N THR A 673 -20.10 -2.57 -16.35
CA THR A 673 -21.14 -2.68 -15.31
C THR A 673 -22.15 -1.54 -15.29
N GLY A 674 -23.41 -1.89 -15.00
CA GLY A 674 -24.48 -0.93 -14.73
C GLY A 674 -24.43 -0.36 -13.33
N SER A 675 -23.72 -0.99 -12.39
CA SER A 675 -23.75 -0.65 -10.96
C SER A 675 -22.81 0.50 -10.54
N ALA A 676 -21.71 0.73 -11.27
CA ALA A 676 -20.71 1.74 -10.94
C ALA A 676 -21.13 3.15 -11.38
N ARG A 677 -21.24 4.07 -10.43
CA ARG A 677 -21.73 5.45 -10.66
C ARG A 677 -21.09 6.51 -9.77
N GLU A 678 -20.51 6.12 -8.64
CA GLU A 678 -19.78 7.02 -7.74
C GLU A 678 -18.29 6.76 -7.79
N VAL A 679 -17.48 7.78 -7.45
CA VAL A 679 -16.02 7.68 -7.35
C VAL A 679 -15.58 6.46 -6.54
N HIS A 680 -16.27 6.19 -5.43
CA HIS A 680 -15.95 5.07 -4.56
C HIS A 680 -16.11 3.70 -5.24
N HIS A 681 -17.11 3.54 -6.12
CA HIS A 681 -17.35 2.29 -6.84
C HIS A 681 -16.19 1.95 -7.78
N PHE A 682 -15.68 2.95 -8.51
CA PHE A 682 -14.51 2.80 -9.38
C PHE A 682 -13.25 2.51 -8.56
N ALA A 683 -13.06 3.20 -7.44
CA ALA A 683 -11.93 2.96 -6.55
C ALA A 683 -11.93 1.53 -5.99
N LEU A 684 -13.10 0.97 -5.64
CA LEU A 684 -13.22 -0.41 -5.21
C LEU A 684 -12.90 -1.39 -6.34
N LEU A 685 -13.53 -1.24 -7.51
CA LEU A 685 -13.26 -2.10 -8.67
C LEU A 685 -11.78 -2.10 -9.04
N ALA A 686 -11.13 -0.93 -9.04
CA ALA A 686 -9.69 -0.80 -9.23
C ALA A 686 -8.90 -1.54 -8.15
N GLY A 687 -9.20 -1.27 -6.87
CA GLY A 687 -8.50 -1.87 -5.73
C GLY A 687 -8.59 -3.40 -5.68
N TYR A 688 -9.60 -3.99 -6.33
CA TYR A 688 -9.79 -5.44 -6.43
C TYR A 688 -9.49 -6.02 -7.83
N GLY A 689 -8.82 -5.26 -8.69
CA GLY A 689 -8.09 -5.80 -9.86
C GLY A 689 -8.62 -5.42 -11.24
N ALA A 690 -9.60 -4.53 -11.34
CA ALA A 690 -10.06 -4.00 -12.63
C ALA A 690 -9.03 -3.00 -13.20
N GLU A 691 -8.51 -3.28 -14.39
CA GLU A 691 -7.61 -2.36 -15.11
C GLU A 691 -8.38 -1.20 -15.76
N ALA A 692 -9.65 -1.45 -16.10
CA ALA A 692 -10.55 -0.44 -16.62
C ALA A 692 -12.02 -0.78 -16.32
N VAL A 693 -12.89 0.23 -16.29
CA VAL A 693 -14.31 0.12 -15.97
C VAL A 693 -15.14 0.93 -16.96
N CYS A 694 -16.14 0.29 -17.59
CA CYS A 694 -17.15 0.95 -18.41
C CYS A 694 -18.48 1.04 -17.62
N PRO A 695 -18.91 2.24 -17.19
CA PRO A 695 -20.16 2.44 -16.46
C PRO A 695 -21.34 2.64 -17.43
N TRP A 696 -21.70 1.60 -18.16
CA TRP A 696 -22.59 1.73 -19.33
C TRP A 696 -23.96 2.33 -19.00
N LEU A 697 -24.53 1.98 -17.85
CA LEU A 697 -25.85 2.46 -17.44
C LEU A 697 -25.85 3.94 -17.06
N VAL A 698 -24.72 4.46 -16.57
CA VAL A 698 -24.57 5.90 -16.33
C VAL A 698 -24.70 6.66 -17.65
N TYR A 699 -24.12 6.16 -18.74
CA TYR A 699 -24.20 6.83 -20.04
C TYR A 699 -25.61 6.83 -20.64
N GLU A 700 -26.38 5.76 -20.45
CA GLU A 700 -27.80 5.72 -20.84
C GLU A 700 -28.64 6.63 -19.95
N THR A 701 -28.33 6.67 -18.65
CA THR A 701 -28.97 7.57 -17.70
C THR A 701 -28.73 9.03 -18.06
N ILE A 702 -27.49 9.44 -18.34
CA ILE A 702 -27.12 10.80 -18.76
C ILE A 702 -27.85 11.20 -20.05
N ALA A 703 -28.01 10.27 -21.00
CA ALA A 703 -28.73 10.54 -22.24
C ALA A 703 -30.23 10.83 -22.01
N ALA A 704 -30.81 10.28 -20.95
CA ALA A 704 -32.20 10.51 -20.55
C ALA A 704 -32.38 11.64 -19.52
N MET A 705 -31.29 12.24 -19.00
CA MET A 705 -31.36 13.32 -18.01
C MET A 705 -31.77 14.65 -18.63
N ASN A 706 -32.48 15.47 -17.83
CA ASN A 706 -32.71 16.87 -18.14
C ASN A 706 -31.44 17.70 -17.84
N LEU A 707 -30.57 17.82 -18.84
CA LEU A 707 -29.33 18.58 -18.75
C LEU A 707 -29.57 20.10 -18.87
N PRO A 708 -28.72 20.95 -18.26
CA PRO A 708 -28.75 22.40 -18.51
C PRO A 708 -28.55 22.72 -19.99
N ALA A 709 -29.16 23.81 -20.46
CA ALA A 709 -29.18 24.18 -21.89
C ALA A 709 -27.79 24.37 -22.54
N ASN A 710 -26.73 24.56 -21.75
CA ASN A 710 -25.35 24.75 -22.19
C ASN A 710 -24.49 23.46 -22.12
N VAL A 711 -25.08 22.32 -21.82
CA VAL A 711 -24.37 21.02 -21.71
C VAL A 711 -25.09 19.99 -22.57
N ASP A 712 -24.47 19.57 -23.66
CA ASP A 712 -24.99 18.46 -24.46
C ASP A 712 -24.62 17.10 -23.85
N VAL A 713 -25.26 16.03 -24.33
CA VAL A 713 -25.05 14.66 -23.82
C VAL A 713 -23.60 14.20 -23.98
N LYS A 714 -22.91 14.58 -25.07
CA LYS A 714 -21.53 14.16 -25.33
C LYS A 714 -20.57 14.80 -24.34
N GLU A 715 -20.75 16.10 -24.08
CA GLU A 715 -19.99 16.86 -23.11
C GLU A 715 -20.30 16.40 -21.68
N ALA A 716 -21.57 16.09 -21.36
CA ALA A 716 -21.95 15.52 -20.08
C ALA A 716 -21.23 14.20 -19.78
N LYS A 717 -21.16 13.27 -20.75
CA LYS A 717 -20.41 12.01 -20.62
C LYS A 717 -18.92 12.26 -20.38
N LYS A 718 -18.30 13.20 -21.10
CA LYS A 718 -16.89 13.59 -20.89
C LYS A 718 -16.65 14.19 -19.50
N ARG A 719 -17.55 15.05 -19.03
CA ARG A 719 -17.47 15.65 -17.69
C ARG A 719 -17.62 14.62 -16.59
N PHE A 720 -18.50 13.63 -16.76
CA PHE A 720 -18.60 12.50 -15.85
C PHE A 720 -17.26 11.76 -15.73
N VAL A 721 -16.65 11.36 -16.85
CA VAL A 721 -15.33 10.70 -16.86
C VAL A 721 -14.29 11.56 -16.12
N LYS A 722 -14.19 12.85 -16.48
CA LYS A 722 -13.29 13.80 -15.81
C LYS A 722 -13.54 13.90 -14.30
N ALA A 723 -14.79 13.87 -13.86
CA ALA A 723 -15.14 13.93 -12.44
C ALA A 723 -14.70 12.67 -11.69
N ILE A 724 -14.89 11.50 -12.29
CA ILE A 724 -14.41 10.23 -11.72
C ILE A 724 -12.88 10.19 -11.69
N ASP A 725 -12.20 10.62 -12.74
CA ASP A 725 -10.74 10.68 -12.80
C ASP A 725 -10.15 11.56 -11.70
N LYS A 726 -10.70 12.77 -11.53
CA LYS A 726 -10.34 13.65 -10.39
C LYS A 726 -10.64 13.00 -9.04
N GLY A 727 -11.78 12.33 -8.94
CA GLY A 727 -12.17 11.59 -7.75
C GLY A 727 -11.20 10.45 -7.42
N LEU A 728 -10.73 9.69 -8.42
CA LEU A 728 -9.75 8.61 -8.25
C LEU A 728 -8.41 9.15 -7.78
N MET A 729 -7.91 10.22 -8.41
CA MET A 729 -6.70 10.91 -7.94
C MET A 729 -6.86 11.35 -6.47
N LYS A 730 -8.02 11.92 -6.11
CA LYS A 730 -8.32 12.25 -4.71
C LYS A 730 -8.27 11.03 -3.80
N VAL A 731 -8.95 9.93 -4.13
CA VAL A 731 -8.97 8.72 -3.29
C VAL A 731 -7.58 8.12 -3.12
N MET A 732 -6.80 7.98 -4.19
CA MET A 732 -5.42 7.49 -4.14
C MET A 732 -4.53 8.40 -3.27
N SER A 733 -4.68 9.71 -3.42
CA SER A 733 -3.89 10.71 -2.69
C SER A 733 -4.09 10.66 -1.17
N LYS A 734 -5.24 10.17 -0.69
CA LYS A 734 -5.50 10.01 0.76
C LYS A 734 -4.53 9.04 1.43
N MET A 735 -4.04 8.05 0.70
CA MET A 735 -3.00 7.12 1.16
C MET A 735 -1.60 7.55 0.68
N GLY A 736 -1.49 8.66 -0.05
CA GLY A 736 -0.24 9.12 -0.66
C GLY A 736 0.20 8.30 -1.88
N ILE A 737 -0.73 7.63 -2.56
CA ILE A 737 -0.44 6.82 -3.76
C ILE A 737 -0.55 7.70 -5.00
N SER A 738 0.47 7.69 -5.87
CA SER A 738 0.50 8.53 -7.07
C SER A 738 -0.05 7.85 -8.32
N THR A 739 0.02 6.53 -8.46
CA THR A 739 -0.34 5.85 -9.74
C THR A 739 -1.49 4.87 -9.62
N TYR A 740 -2.36 4.84 -10.63
CA TYR A 740 -3.44 3.87 -10.73
C TYR A 740 -2.90 2.44 -10.81
N GLN A 741 -1.75 2.24 -11.47
CA GLN A 741 -1.10 0.93 -11.57
C GLN A 741 -0.80 0.30 -10.21
N SER A 742 -0.19 1.07 -9.30
CA SER A 742 0.11 0.60 -7.95
C SER A 742 -1.13 0.50 -7.06
N TYR A 743 -2.18 1.27 -7.35
CA TYR A 743 -3.46 1.20 -6.65
C TYR A 743 -4.29 -0.03 -7.08
N CYS A 744 -4.20 -0.44 -8.34
CA CYS A 744 -4.93 -1.57 -8.90
C CYS A 744 -4.50 -2.88 -8.23
N GLY A 745 -5.45 -3.57 -7.58
CA GLY A 745 -5.18 -4.79 -6.82
C GLY A 745 -4.56 -4.57 -5.42
N ALA A 746 -4.39 -3.32 -4.97
CA ALA A 746 -3.80 -3.00 -3.66
C ALA A 746 -4.79 -3.03 -2.50
N GLN A 747 -6.10 -3.11 -2.76
CA GLN A 747 -7.18 -3.31 -1.79
C GLN A 747 -7.25 -2.29 -0.63
N ILE A 748 -6.97 -0.99 -0.86
CA ILE A 748 -6.84 0.08 0.16
C ILE A 748 -8.18 0.44 0.86
N PHE A 749 -8.78 -0.56 1.51
CA PHE A 749 -10.10 -0.53 2.11
C PHE A 749 -10.16 -1.38 3.38
N GLU A 750 -11.11 -1.04 4.25
CA GLU A 750 -11.56 -1.87 5.36
C GLU A 750 -13.03 -2.24 5.14
N ALA A 751 -13.38 -3.50 5.38
CA ALA A 751 -14.76 -3.96 5.35
C ALA A 751 -15.41 -3.84 6.73
N ILE A 752 -16.67 -3.40 6.77
CA ILE A 752 -17.46 -3.29 7.99
C ILE A 752 -18.76 -4.05 7.80
N GLY A 753 -18.99 -5.08 8.62
CA GLY A 753 -20.22 -5.89 8.57
C GLY A 753 -20.18 -7.01 7.54
N LEU A 754 -18.99 -7.41 7.08
CA LEU A 754 -18.78 -8.59 6.24
C LEU A 754 -18.06 -9.66 7.05
N ASN A 755 -18.53 -10.91 6.97
CA ASN A 755 -17.92 -11.97 7.74
C ASN A 755 -16.53 -12.37 7.23
N SER A 756 -15.67 -12.83 8.14
CA SER A 756 -14.27 -13.15 7.84
C SER A 756 -14.12 -14.27 6.80
N ALA A 757 -15.03 -15.25 6.78
CA ALA A 757 -14.98 -16.35 5.82
C ALA A 757 -15.22 -15.86 4.38
N PHE A 758 -16.20 -14.99 4.19
CA PHE A 758 -16.49 -14.36 2.90
C PHE A 758 -15.35 -13.45 2.46
N VAL A 759 -14.82 -12.62 3.36
CA VAL A 759 -13.66 -11.76 3.06
C VAL A 759 -12.42 -12.60 2.68
N ALA A 760 -12.12 -13.66 3.42
CA ALA A 760 -10.97 -14.54 3.12
C ALA A 760 -11.09 -15.25 1.76
N GLU A 761 -12.30 -15.47 1.26
CA GLU A 761 -12.52 -16.14 -0.01
C GLU A 761 -12.65 -15.18 -1.20
N TYR A 762 -13.32 -14.05 -1.03
CA TYR A 762 -13.68 -13.12 -2.10
C TYR A 762 -12.89 -11.83 -2.09
N PHE A 763 -12.28 -11.43 -0.96
CA PHE A 763 -11.56 -10.17 -0.75
C PHE A 763 -10.28 -10.42 0.07
N THR A 764 -9.54 -11.50 -0.28
CA THR A 764 -8.38 -12.00 0.49
C THR A 764 -7.40 -10.86 0.77
N GLY A 765 -7.13 -10.59 2.05
CA GLY A 765 -6.20 -9.54 2.47
C GLY A 765 -6.86 -8.25 2.96
N THR A 766 -8.18 -8.10 2.81
CA THR A 766 -8.95 -6.98 3.36
C THR A 766 -9.23 -7.17 4.85
N ALA A 767 -9.12 -6.10 5.64
CA ALA A 767 -9.44 -6.13 7.06
C ALA A 767 -10.97 -6.14 7.27
N THR A 768 -11.44 -6.94 8.23
CA THR A 768 -12.82 -6.86 8.75
C THR A 768 -12.77 -7.08 10.26
N GLN A 769 -13.15 -6.05 11.02
CA GLN A 769 -13.18 -6.13 12.50
C GLN A 769 -14.57 -6.46 13.04
N ILE A 770 -15.60 -6.17 12.23
CA ILE A 770 -17.00 -6.34 12.59
C ILE A 770 -17.60 -7.35 11.62
N GLU A 771 -17.83 -8.56 12.14
CA GLU A 771 -18.50 -9.64 11.43
C GLU A 771 -19.91 -9.23 10.97
N GLY A 772 -20.44 -9.93 9.98
CA GLY A 772 -21.80 -9.70 9.52
C GLY A 772 -22.19 -10.63 8.38
N ILE A 773 -22.61 -10.05 7.26
CA ILE A 773 -23.18 -10.80 6.15
C ILE A 773 -22.11 -11.51 5.32
N GLY A 774 -22.51 -12.58 4.62
CA GLY A 774 -21.69 -13.28 3.64
C GLY A 774 -22.31 -13.25 2.24
N LEU A 775 -21.80 -14.11 1.35
CA LEU A 775 -22.26 -14.18 -0.04
C LEU A 775 -23.77 -14.42 -0.15
N SER A 776 -24.34 -15.28 0.71
CA SER A 776 -25.76 -15.64 0.66
C SER A 776 -26.67 -14.43 0.88
N GLU A 777 -26.38 -13.62 1.90
CA GLU A 777 -27.14 -12.41 2.17
C GLU A 777 -26.90 -11.34 1.11
N VAL A 778 -25.65 -11.15 0.65
CA VAL A 778 -25.33 -10.22 -0.44
C VAL A 778 -26.11 -10.56 -1.71
N ALA A 779 -26.20 -11.85 -2.05
CA ALA A 779 -26.99 -12.33 -3.18
C ALA A 779 -28.50 -12.14 -2.97
N GLU A 780 -28.99 -12.34 -1.75
CA GLU A 780 -30.39 -12.07 -1.40
C GLU A 780 -30.75 -10.59 -1.55
N GLU A 781 -29.86 -9.67 -1.15
CA GLU A 781 -30.05 -8.24 -1.36
C GLU A 781 -30.14 -7.88 -2.84
N ALA A 782 -29.27 -8.46 -3.68
CA ALA A 782 -29.30 -8.27 -5.13
C ALA A 782 -30.61 -8.80 -5.75
N VAL A 783 -31.04 -10.01 -5.39
CA VAL A 783 -32.29 -10.63 -5.87
C VAL A 783 -33.51 -9.85 -5.41
N ARG A 784 -33.53 -9.35 -4.18
CA ARG A 784 -34.63 -8.51 -3.66
C ARG A 784 -34.74 -7.19 -4.42
N THR A 785 -33.62 -6.53 -4.69
CA THR A 785 -33.59 -5.32 -5.52
C THR A 785 -34.10 -5.60 -6.94
N HIS A 786 -33.68 -6.74 -7.53
CA HIS A 786 -34.16 -7.19 -8.83
C HIS A 786 -35.68 -7.43 -8.87
N HIS A 787 -36.21 -8.15 -7.88
CA HIS A 787 -37.66 -8.39 -7.78
C HIS A 787 -38.47 -7.11 -7.61
N ASN A 788 -37.94 -6.12 -6.89
CA ASN A 788 -38.60 -4.82 -6.75
C ASN A 788 -38.63 -4.07 -8.09
N ALA A 789 -37.53 -4.10 -8.84
CA ALA A 789 -37.41 -3.44 -10.14
C ALA A 789 -38.36 -3.98 -11.21
N PHE A 790 -38.60 -5.30 -11.22
CA PHE A 790 -39.55 -5.97 -12.12
C PHE A 790 -40.89 -6.28 -11.43
N GLY A 791 -41.15 -5.64 -10.30
CA GLY A 791 -42.31 -5.87 -9.46
C GLY A 791 -43.52 -5.00 -9.84
N ASN A 792 -44.60 -5.13 -9.07
CA ASN A 792 -45.83 -4.35 -9.25
C ASN A 792 -45.95 -3.19 -8.24
N ASP A 793 -44.83 -2.71 -7.69
CA ASP A 793 -44.87 -1.58 -6.74
C ASP A 793 -45.33 -0.31 -7.47
N PRO A 794 -46.49 0.30 -7.11
CA PRO A 794 -47.00 1.49 -7.78
C PRO A 794 -46.07 2.70 -7.68
N VAL A 795 -45.21 2.77 -6.65
CA VAL A 795 -44.23 3.85 -6.47
C VAL A 795 -43.11 3.69 -7.48
N LEU A 796 -42.61 2.47 -7.69
CA LEU A 796 -41.49 2.19 -8.59
C LEU A 796 -41.91 2.13 -10.06
N ALA A 797 -43.20 1.90 -10.35
CA ALA A 797 -43.70 1.77 -11.72
C ALA A 797 -43.43 2.98 -12.64
N THR A 798 -43.17 4.17 -12.08
CA THR A 798 -42.97 5.41 -12.88
C THR A 798 -41.77 6.26 -12.47
N MET A 799 -41.07 5.90 -11.38
CA MET A 799 -39.94 6.68 -10.88
C MET A 799 -38.98 5.81 -10.05
N LEU A 800 -37.73 6.26 -9.93
CA LEU A 800 -36.76 5.65 -9.00
C LEU A 800 -37.17 5.88 -7.55
N GLU A 801 -36.65 5.05 -6.65
CA GLU A 801 -36.75 5.32 -5.22
C GLU A 801 -36.20 6.70 -4.88
N ALA A 802 -36.85 7.39 -3.94
CA ALA A 802 -36.48 8.74 -3.56
C ALA A 802 -35.08 8.82 -2.92
N GLY A 803 -34.52 7.70 -2.45
CA GLY A 803 -33.33 7.65 -1.62
C GLY A 803 -33.61 8.17 -0.20
N GLY A 804 -32.62 8.82 0.37
CA GLY A 804 -32.65 9.41 1.70
C GLY A 804 -31.41 9.05 2.49
N GLU A 805 -30.26 8.93 1.83
CA GLU A 805 -28.97 8.59 2.44
C GLU A 805 -28.16 9.86 2.70
N TYR A 806 -28.19 10.79 1.74
CA TYR A 806 -27.50 12.07 1.80
C TYR A 806 -28.32 13.15 2.52
N ALA A 807 -29.64 13.01 2.55
CA ALA A 807 -30.55 13.94 3.19
C ALA A 807 -31.75 13.21 3.80
N TYR A 808 -32.16 13.65 5.00
CA TYR A 808 -33.31 13.10 5.69
C TYR A 808 -34.59 13.18 4.83
N ARG A 809 -35.27 12.04 4.68
CA ARG A 809 -36.61 11.94 4.08
C ARG A 809 -37.52 11.08 4.94
N VAL A 810 -38.80 11.44 4.98
CA VAL A 810 -39.81 10.74 5.81
C VAL A 810 -39.94 9.24 5.46
N ARG A 811 -39.67 8.84 4.22
CA ARG A 811 -39.69 7.44 3.76
C ARG A 811 -38.29 6.89 3.39
N GLY A 812 -37.24 7.66 3.70
CA GLY A 812 -35.86 7.38 3.32
C GLY A 812 -35.13 6.47 4.30
N GLU A 813 -33.81 6.57 4.34
CA GLU A 813 -33.00 5.93 5.36
C GLU A 813 -33.26 6.58 6.73
N GLU A 814 -33.00 5.82 7.78
CA GLU A 814 -33.05 6.35 9.13
C GLU A 814 -31.77 7.16 9.42
N HIS A 815 -31.95 8.38 9.96
CA HIS A 815 -30.85 9.31 10.30
C HIS A 815 -30.82 9.58 11.81
N MET A 816 -29.65 9.83 12.42
CA MET A 816 -29.56 10.25 13.84
C MET A 816 -30.23 11.60 14.10
N TRP A 817 -30.08 12.55 13.18
CA TRP A 817 -30.70 13.86 13.30
C TRP A 817 -32.02 13.91 12.53
N THR A 818 -33.11 14.05 13.28
CA THR A 818 -34.47 14.18 12.75
C THR A 818 -35.06 15.54 13.11
N PRO A 819 -36.07 16.03 12.38
CA PRO A 819 -36.76 17.29 12.74
C PRO A 819 -37.24 17.31 14.19
N ASP A 820 -37.75 16.18 14.70
CA ASP A 820 -38.26 16.07 16.07
C ASP A 820 -37.16 16.13 17.12
N THR A 821 -36.04 15.43 16.91
CA THR A 821 -34.90 15.45 17.85
C THR A 821 -34.27 16.83 17.93
N ILE A 822 -34.10 17.50 16.78
CA ILE A 822 -33.59 18.87 16.71
C ILE A 822 -34.55 19.85 17.41
N ALA A 823 -35.85 19.80 17.11
CA ALA A 823 -36.83 20.71 17.70
C ALA A 823 -36.90 20.56 19.23
N LYS A 824 -36.88 19.33 19.75
CA LYS A 824 -36.90 19.09 21.20
C LYS A 824 -35.61 19.57 21.88
N LEU A 825 -34.43 19.33 21.29
CA LEU A 825 -33.17 19.82 21.85
C LEU A 825 -33.13 21.36 21.90
N GLN A 826 -33.56 22.02 20.83
CA GLN A 826 -33.64 23.49 20.78
C GLN A 826 -34.62 24.05 21.81
N ASN A 827 -35.80 23.45 21.96
CA ASN A 827 -36.78 23.89 22.96
C ASN A 827 -36.26 23.70 24.39
N ALA A 828 -35.69 22.52 24.70
CA ALA A 828 -35.17 22.20 26.02
C ALA A 828 -34.08 23.19 26.47
N THR A 829 -33.15 23.51 25.56
CA THR A 829 -32.03 24.42 25.85
C THR A 829 -32.45 25.90 25.91
N ARG A 830 -33.40 26.34 25.06
CA ARG A 830 -33.90 27.72 25.07
C ARG A 830 -34.80 28.03 26.27
N THR A 831 -35.64 27.08 26.70
CA THR A 831 -36.59 27.27 27.82
C THR A 831 -36.06 26.76 29.16
N ASN A 832 -34.86 26.17 29.17
CA ASN A 832 -34.27 25.49 30.32
C ASN A 832 -35.22 24.42 30.93
N ASN A 833 -35.88 23.64 30.07
CA ASN A 833 -36.88 22.65 30.46
C ASN A 833 -36.30 21.23 30.47
N ALA A 834 -36.05 20.70 31.68
CA ALA A 834 -35.51 19.36 31.88
C ALA A 834 -36.46 18.23 31.41
N ALA A 835 -37.78 18.42 31.45
CA ALA A 835 -38.73 17.42 30.96
C ALA A 835 -38.62 17.27 29.44
N THR A 836 -38.54 18.38 28.71
CA THR A 836 -38.32 18.36 27.25
C THR A 836 -36.96 17.77 26.89
N TYR A 837 -35.92 18.00 27.69
CA TYR A 837 -34.62 17.32 27.51
C TYR A 837 -34.73 15.80 27.69
N LYS A 838 -35.50 15.32 28.69
CA LYS A 838 -35.74 13.88 28.88
C LYS A 838 -36.47 13.26 27.70
N GLU A 839 -37.41 13.97 27.08
CA GLU A 839 -38.06 13.50 25.84
C GLU A 839 -37.05 13.41 24.69
N TYR A 840 -36.21 14.43 24.48
CA TYR A 840 -35.12 14.40 23.50
C TYR A 840 -34.17 13.21 23.75
N ALA A 841 -33.67 13.06 24.97
CA ALA A 841 -32.74 12.00 25.34
C ALA A 841 -33.37 10.61 25.15
N LYS A 842 -34.65 10.46 25.48
CA LYS A 842 -35.41 9.22 25.21
C LYS A 842 -35.45 8.92 23.71
N LEU A 843 -35.81 9.90 22.87
CA LEU A 843 -35.82 9.71 21.42
C LEU A 843 -34.45 9.27 20.90
N VAL A 844 -33.37 9.98 21.25
CA VAL A 844 -32.02 9.65 20.78
C VAL A 844 -31.56 8.27 21.26
N ASN A 845 -31.87 7.89 22.51
CA ASN A 845 -31.49 6.59 23.06
C ASN A 845 -32.28 5.44 22.42
N GLU A 846 -33.59 5.59 22.21
CA GLU A 846 -34.43 4.61 21.50
C GLU A 846 -34.11 4.55 20.00
N GLN A 847 -33.67 5.66 19.43
CA GLN A 847 -33.25 5.73 18.04
C GLN A 847 -31.90 5.07 17.84
N ALA A 848 -30.97 5.14 18.80
CA ALA A 848 -29.71 4.43 18.73
C ALA A 848 -29.89 2.90 18.63
N THR A 849 -30.95 2.35 19.26
CA THR A 849 -31.36 0.95 19.12
C THR A 849 -32.11 0.69 17.81
N LYS A 850 -32.92 1.62 17.30
CA LYS A 850 -33.62 1.49 16.00
C LYS A 850 -32.72 1.61 14.76
N LEU A 851 -31.83 2.60 14.76
CA LEU A 851 -30.74 2.78 13.78
C LEU A 851 -29.67 1.69 13.89
N LYS A 852 -29.72 0.94 15.00
CA LYS A 852 -28.77 -0.12 15.35
C LYS A 852 -27.32 0.35 15.26
N THR A 853 -27.01 1.60 15.63
CA THR A 853 -25.61 2.06 15.74
C THR A 853 -24.80 1.06 16.55
N LEU A 854 -23.49 0.91 16.31
CA LEU A 854 -22.69 -0.08 17.05
C LEU A 854 -22.85 0.06 18.57
N ARG A 855 -22.85 1.29 19.09
CA ARG A 855 -23.10 1.56 20.53
C ARG A 855 -24.49 1.13 21.01
N GLY A 856 -25.49 1.15 20.13
CA GLY A 856 -26.86 0.74 20.41
C GLY A 856 -27.05 -0.77 20.46
N LEU A 857 -26.06 -1.56 20.04
CA LEU A 857 -26.04 -3.02 20.18
C LEU A 857 -25.55 -3.49 21.56
N PHE A 858 -25.01 -2.58 22.37
CA PHE A 858 -24.52 -2.89 23.72
C PHE A 858 -25.55 -2.53 24.80
N GLU A 859 -25.68 -3.40 25.80
CA GLU A 859 -26.39 -3.10 27.04
C GLU A 859 -25.39 -2.93 28.20
N LEU A 860 -25.62 -1.92 29.05
CA LEU A 860 -24.80 -1.69 30.23
C LEU A 860 -25.18 -2.66 31.34
N LYS A 861 -24.29 -3.61 31.66
CA LYS A 861 -24.45 -4.49 32.81
C LYS A 861 -24.18 -3.71 34.10
N SER A 862 -25.15 -3.72 35.02
CA SER A 862 -24.98 -3.05 36.33
C SER A 862 -23.83 -3.68 37.13
N ALA A 863 -23.02 -2.82 37.75
CA ALA A 863 -21.94 -3.23 38.67
C ALA A 863 -22.44 -3.53 40.10
N GLY A 864 -23.73 -3.28 40.40
CA GLY A 864 -24.31 -3.48 41.72
C GLY A 864 -25.71 -2.87 41.86
N ALA A 865 -26.11 -2.59 43.11
CA ALA A 865 -27.32 -1.81 43.38
C ALA A 865 -27.12 -0.35 42.96
N ALA A 866 -28.21 0.32 42.55
CA ALA A 866 -28.16 1.75 42.26
C ALA A 866 -27.79 2.56 43.51
N VAL A 867 -26.93 3.57 43.34
CA VAL A 867 -26.53 4.48 44.42
C VAL A 867 -27.43 5.73 44.43
N PRO A 868 -27.58 6.41 45.58
CA PRO A 868 -28.18 7.75 45.65
C PRO A 868 -27.50 8.76 44.71
N LEU A 869 -28.26 9.69 44.13
CA LEU A 869 -27.74 10.64 43.13
C LEU A 869 -26.73 11.63 43.73
N ASP A 870 -26.82 11.94 45.01
CA ASP A 870 -25.89 12.78 45.76
C ASP A 870 -24.52 12.15 46.00
N GLU A 871 -24.40 10.82 45.87
CA GLU A 871 -23.12 10.11 45.84
C GLU A 871 -22.44 10.16 44.46
N VAL A 872 -23.17 10.51 43.40
CA VAL A 872 -22.62 10.65 42.04
C VAL A 872 -21.80 11.94 41.93
N GLU A 873 -20.71 11.90 41.16
CA GLU A 873 -19.89 13.08 40.87
C GLU A 873 -20.79 14.27 40.42
N PRO A 874 -20.67 15.46 41.06
CA PRO A 874 -21.50 16.61 40.69
C PRO A 874 -21.34 17.00 39.22
N ALA A 875 -22.44 17.35 38.54
CA ALA A 875 -22.43 17.74 37.12
C ALA A 875 -21.41 18.84 36.80
N LYS A 876 -21.22 19.83 37.70
CA LYS A 876 -20.21 20.90 37.58
C LYS A 876 -18.75 20.42 37.47
N ASN A 877 -18.48 19.20 37.91
CA ASN A 877 -17.17 18.56 37.78
C ASN A 877 -17.12 17.70 36.51
N ILE A 878 -18.20 16.97 36.20
CA ILE A 878 -18.32 16.16 34.98
C ILE A 878 -18.13 17.02 33.72
N VAL A 879 -18.77 18.19 33.64
CA VAL A 879 -18.70 19.07 32.45
C VAL A 879 -17.30 19.57 32.12
N LYS A 880 -16.35 19.54 33.07
CA LYS A 880 -14.94 19.89 32.84
C LYS A 880 -14.25 18.90 31.89
N ARG A 881 -14.81 17.69 31.77
CA ARG A 881 -14.35 16.66 30.83
C ARG A 881 -14.83 16.94 29.40
N PHE A 882 -15.85 17.78 29.22
CA PHE A 882 -16.43 18.05 27.90
C PHE A 882 -15.59 19.05 27.10
N VAL A 883 -15.54 18.81 25.80
CA VAL A 883 -14.87 19.67 24.83
C VAL A 883 -15.81 19.89 23.65
N THR A 884 -16.02 21.14 23.23
CA THR A 884 -16.70 21.39 21.95
C THR A 884 -15.72 21.09 20.82
N GLY A 885 -16.14 20.31 19.83
CA GLY A 885 -15.29 19.90 18.71
C GLY A 885 -14.63 21.07 17.96
N ALA A 886 -13.58 20.75 17.20
CA ALA A 886 -12.83 21.70 16.39
C ALA A 886 -13.68 22.18 15.19
N MET A 887 -14.24 23.39 15.28
CA MET A 887 -15.00 24.02 14.20
C MET A 887 -14.33 25.35 13.85
N SER A 888 -13.86 25.50 12.62
CA SER A 888 -13.06 26.66 12.22
C SER A 888 -13.89 27.92 12.10
N LEU A 889 -13.32 29.06 12.53
CA LEU A 889 -13.83 30.37 12.15
C LEU A 889 -13.78 30.48 10.62
N GLY A 890 -14.92 30.75 9.99
CA GLY A 890 -15.10 30.71 8.53
C GLY A 890 -15.99 29.56 8.06
N SER A 891 -15.94 28.40 8.71
CA SER A 891 -16.98 27.35 8.53
C SER A 891 -18.25 27.68 9.32
N ILE A 892 -18.08 28.30 10.49
CA ILE A 892 -19.14 28.86 11.33
C ILE A 892 -18.89 30.35 11.55
N SER A 893 -19.96 31.07 11.92
CA SER A 893 -19.87 32.51 12.16
C SER A 893 -19.06 32.84 13.42
N THR A 894 -18.55 34.08 13.50
CA THR A 894 -17.84 34.60 14.67
C THR A 894 -18.69 34.50 15.94
N GLU A 895 -19.99 34.77 15.82
CA GLU A 895 -20.97 34.68 16.91
C GLU A 895 -21.09 33.26 17.43
N ALA A 896 -21.25 32.27 16.54
CA ALA A 896 -21.34 30.87 16.93
C ALA A 896 -20.04 30.39 17.60
N HIS A 897 -18.89 30.68 16.97
CA HIS A 897 -17.58 30.27 17.48
C HIS A 897 -17.28 30.86 18.85
N THR A 898 -17.52 32.16 19.01
CA THR A 898 -17.28 32.87 20.27
C THR A 898 -18.27 32.45 21.36
N THR A 899 -19.54 32.17 21.00
CA THR A 899 -20.53 31.64 21.95
C THR A 899 -20.08 30.32 22.56
N LEU A 900 -19.55 29.40 21.75
CA LEU A 900 -19.02 28.12 22.23
C LEU A 900 -17.87 28.32 23.21
N ALA A 901 -16.92 29.20 22.88
CA ALA A 901 -15.78 29.49 23.74
C ALA A 901 -16.22 30.08 25.10
N ILE A 902 -17.11 31.09 25.08
CA ILE A 902 -17.66 31.69 26.30
C ILE A 902 -18.37 30.63 27.14
N ALA A 903 -19.22 29.80 26.52
CA ALA A 903 -19.98 28.77 27.22
C ALA A 903 -19.06 27.75 27.91
N MET A 904 -18.06 27.23 27.20
CA MET A 904 -17.13 26.24 27.74
C MET A 904 -16.25 26.83 28.85
N ASN A 905 -15.75 28.06 28.69
CA ASN A 905 -14.98 28.74 29.72
C ASN A 905 -15.79 28.96 30.99
N ARG A 906 -17.08 29.34 30.88
CA ARG A 906 -17.97 29.55 32.04
C ARG A 906 -18.21 28.28 32.85
N ILE A 907 -18.33 27.12 32.19
CA ILE A 907 -18.55 25.83 32.86
C ILE A 907 -17.24 25.12 33.24
N GLY A 908 -16.09 25.71 32.92
CA GLY A 908 -14.77 25.11 33.16
C GLY A 908 -14.44 23.93 32.25
N GLY A 909 -15.13 23.80 31.12
CA GLY A 909 -14.78 22.88 30.05
C GLY A 909 -13.78 23.49 29.07
N ARG A 910 -13.61 22.89 27.89
CA ARG A 910 -12.69 23.41 26.85
C ARG A 910 -13.42 23.60 25.52
N SER A 911 -13.02 24.61 24.76
CA SER A 911 -13.39 24.75 23.34
C SER A 911 -12.16 24.58 22.47
N ASN A 912 -12.36 24.36 21.17
CA ASN A 912 -11.29 24.19 20.20
C ASN A 912 -11.46 25.21 19.06
N THR A 913 -10.38 25.89 18.68
CA THR A 913 -10.36 26.96 17.68
C THR A 913 -10.69 26.46 16.27
N GLY A 914 -10.45 25.18 16.00
CA GLY A 914 -10.42 24.65 14.64
C GLY A 914 -9.22 25.17 13.85
N GLU A 915 -9.28 24.97 12.53
CA GLU A 915 -8.16 25.24 11.60
C GLU A 915 -8.07 26.71 11.13
N GLY A 916 -9.07 27.54 11.44
CA GLY A 916 -9.19 28.91 10.92
C GLY A 916 -8.41 29.98 11.69
N GLY A 917 -7.63 29.59 12.70
CA GLY A 917 -6.99 30.51 13.64
C GLY A 917 -7.99 31.12 14.65
N GLU A 918 -7.52 32.09 15.44
CA GLU A 918 -8.33 32.79 16.43
C GLU A 918 -7.97 34.29 16.47
N ASP A 919 -8.99 35.13 16.67
CA ASP A 919 -8.81 36.58 16.78
C ASP A 919 -8.11 36.93 18.11
N ALA A 920 -6.98 37.64 18.03
CA ALA A 920 -6.21 38.08 19.19
C ALA A 920 -7.01 38.98 20.15
N ALA A 921 -8.08 39.64 19.70
CA ALA A 921 -8.99 40.39 20.57
C ALA A 921 -9.60 39.51 21.68
N ARG A 922 -9.78 38.21 21.41
CA ARG A 922 -10.35 37.22 22.32
C ARG A 922 -9.39 36.70 23.38
N PHE A 923 -8.11 37.07 23.33
CA PHE A 923 -7.14 36.66 24.36
C PHE A 923 -7.32 37.43 25.68
N LYS A 924 -8.17 38.47 25.68
CA LYS A 924 -8.54 39.19 26.90
C LYS A 924 -9.47 38.33 27.74
N VAL A 925 -9.13 38.20 29.03
CA VAL A 925 -9.95 37.48 29.99
C VAL A 925 -11.28 38.21 30.17
N LEU A 926 -12.37 37.50 29.91
CA LEU A 926 -13.71 38.00 30.15
C LEU A 926 -13.96 38.14 31.66
N LYS A 927 -14.51 39.28 32.07
CA LYS A 927 -15.00 39.51 33.43
C LYS A 927 -16.41 38.90 33.53
N GLY A 928 -16.65 38.12 34.58
CA GLY A 928 -17.89 37.34 34.71
C GLY A 928 -19.15 38.19 34.52
N GLY A 929 -19.96 37.86 33.50
CA GLY A 929 -21.22 38.54 33.19
C GLY A 929 -21.31 39.15 31.77
N GLU A 930 -20.19 39.33 31.07
CA GLU A 930 -20.14 39.92 29.72
C GLU A 930 -20.89 39.06 28.69
N MET A 931 -21.76 39.69 27.90
CA MET A 931 -22.56 39.09 26.84
C MET A 931 -21.74 38.96 25.54
N LEU A 932 -22.21 38.13 24.60
CA LEU A 932 -21.56 37.97 23.29
C LEU A 932 -21.38 39.30 22.56
N SER A 933 -22.35 40.21 22.68
CA SER A 933 -22.33 41.58 22.12
C SER A 933 -21.27 42.49 22.73
N ASP A 934 -20.73 42.14 23.90
CA ASP A 934 -19.69 42.93 24.56
C ASP A 934 -18.28 42.53 24.05
N ILE A 935 -18.22 41.47 23.24
CA ILE A 935 -16.98 40.80 22.80
C ILE A 935 -16.80 40.89 21.28
N ILE A 936 -17.90 40.86 20.53
CA ILE A 936 -17.94 40.96 19.05
C ILE A 936 -18.46 42.32 18.62
#